data_AF-A0A7X8MAU7-F1
#
_entry.id   AF-A0A7X8MAU7-F1
#
_cell.length_a   1.000
_cell.length_b   1.000
_cell.length_c   1.000
_cell.angle_alpha   90.00
_cell.angle_beta   90.00
_cell.angle_gamma   90.00
#
_symmetry.space_group_name_H-M   'P 1'
#
loop_
_entity.id
_entity.type
_entity.pdbx_description
1 polymer ?
#
loop_
_entity_poly.entity_id
_entity_poly.type
_entity_poly.pdbx_seq_one_letter_code
_entity_poly.pdbx_strand_id
1 'polypeptide(L)'
;MVFFSILSASAGASSLLRLSPIDLFIIVIYFLVVLAIGFYLKKFAGTGEDFFLAGRKMTAWIAGLSFISANLSSLETMGWSAMAYQYGMLGAHAYLIGAIPAILFLAVVMMPFYYISRTHSVPGYLQMRYGEGARSVAGISFSVMTVAVSGASMFAMAKILNLLLGWDMNVSIWVASITVAIYVTLGGLLSAVFNEVLQFFLIWLGSLLIPILGLIDAGGWNNLMATIQKNVTVIHPTVQNADFTSLWRNLGSFASNPMGIDWFGMIFGFGIAVGFGYWCTDFLQVQRVIVAKDLRSAQNGTLIGAALKMLVPLIVTIPGLLGLAVLFNPDGSTMVLVPESDPRAGITHHTFNDVLPLLMGQYLGPGLLGLGVTAMIAGFMSGMAGNVSAFATVWTYDVYKPLLNKKATDRHYLAMGRWSSVIGILISILTAYSLFYFSNILEYLQVLVFFFIVPLFGTVILGMLWKRATPAGGFWGFLIAILFSISMWAYVHTFPDGYKPQPKATLAPGAVVSMETMEQGGSEAPSLIVIESGRVDLVNVPVPGFDSGQAITVQDVPVALPVALPVKNGITPVQILAPEVMMADSREKHQFGVEGVLVYLKPGVEVHSTFLSKRFAPAAFNPDHAKVIARSEKAKPMAVNMYSGWWSLVVCVLITVVVSLFTKPKSDAELKNLVMGLTPRPKEAPCPWYQKPVFWACVVALVLISVNLLFW
;
A
#
# COMPACT_ATOMS: atom_id res chain seq x y z
N MET A 1 -30.63 -18.18 0.44
CA MET A 1 -31.24 -17.58 -0.77
C MET A 1 -31.01 -16.08 -0.84
N VAL A 2 -31.42 -15.26 0.14
CA VAL A 2 -31.24 -13.79 0.11
C VAL A 2 -29.80 -13.32 -0.14
N PHE A 3 -28.79 -13.92 0.51
CA PHE A 3 -27.39 -13.55 0.29
C PHE A 3 -26.91 -13.84 -1.15
N PHE A 4 -27.30 -14.99 -1.71
CA PHE A 4 -27.01 -15.32 -3.10
C PHE A 4 -27.74 -14.40 -4.07
N SER A 5 -29.00 -14.04 -3.79
CA SER A 5 -29.76 -13.06 -4.58
C SER A 5 -29.12 -11.67 -4.56
N ILE A 6 -28.55 -11.23 -3.43
CA ILE A 6 -27.80 -9.97 -3.32
C ILE A 6 -26.50 -10.03 -4.14
N LEU A 7 -25.76 -11.13 -4.08
CA LEU A 7 -24.55 -11.33 -4.88
C LEU A 7 -24.85 -11.36 -6.38
N SER A 8 -25.92 -12.05 -6.78
CA SER A 8 -26.41 -12.08 -8.16
C SER A 8 -26.88 -10.70 -8.65
N ALA A 9 -27.55 -9.93 -7.79
CA ALA A 9 -28.01 -8.58 -8.13
C ALA A 9 -26.88 -7.54 -8.14
N SER A 10 -25.77 -7.81 -7.44
CA SER A 10 -24.59 -6.94 -7.41
C SER A 10 -23.60 -7.18 -8.57
N ALA A 11 -23.77 -8.26 -9.32
CA ALA A 11 -22.95 -8.55 -10.49
C ALA A 11 -23.42 -7.67 -11.66
N GLY A 12 -22.59 -6.68 -12.03
CA GLY A 12 -22.80 -5.87 -13.23
C GLY A 12 -22.64 -6.69 -14.52
N ALA A 13 -23.07 -6.11 -15.65
CA ALA A 13 -23.22 -6.81 -16.93
C ALA A 13 -21.90 -7.24 -17.63
N SER A 14 -20.72 -6.96 -17.07
CA SER A 14 -19.44 -7.38 -17.67
C SER A 14 -18.35 -7.62 -16.63
N SER A 15 -18.08 -8.90 -16.32
CA SER A 15 -16.81 -9.28 -15.69
C SER A 15 -15.67 -9.15 -16.72
N LEU A 16 -14.60 -8.43 -16.34
CA LEU A 16 -13.42 -8.25 -17.19
C LEU A 16 -12.63 -9.56 -17.34
N LEU A 17 -12.65 -10.39 -16.31
CA LEU A 17 -11.90 -11.62 -16.22
C LEU A 17 -12.88 -12.79 -16.08
N ARG A 18 -13.05 -13.58 -17.15
CA ARG A 18 -13.95 -14.74 -17.12
C ARG A 18 -13.23 -15.97 -16.58
N LEU A 19 -13.56 -16.36 -15.35
CA LEU A 19 -13.09 -17.60 -14.76
C LEU A 19 -13.75 -18.80 -15.44
N SER A 20 -12.94 -19.70 -15.98
CA SER A 20 -13.38 -20.99 -16.48
C SER A 20 -13.66 -21.95 -15.31
N PRO A 21 -14.37 -23.07 -15.56
CA PRO A 21 -14.62 -24.08 -14.52
C PRO A 21 -13.33 -24.65 -13.90
N ILE A 22 -12.25 -24.76 -14.67
CA ILE A 22 -10.96 -25.23 -14.15
C ILE A 22 -10.33 -24.20 -13.21
N ASP A 23 -10.51 -22.91 -13.47
CA ASP A 23 -10.04 -21.84 -12.58
C ASP A 23 -10.73 -21.93 -11.22
N LEU A 24 -12.06 -22.07 -11.24
CA LEU A 24 -12.86 -22.21 -10.03
C LEU A 24 -12.47 -23.47 -9.24
N PHE A 25 -12.21 -24.58 -9.94
CA PHE A 25 -11.76 -25.82 -9.32
C PHE A 25 -10.43 -25.65 -8.56
N ILE A 26 -9.46 -24.93 -9.14
CA ILE A 26 -8.18 -24.62 -8.48
C ILE A 26 -8.40 -23.78 -7.21
N ILE A 27 -9.24 -22.75 -7.29
CA ILE A 27 -9.57 -21.90 -6.13
C ILE A 27 -10.22 -22.72 -5.01
N VAL A 28 -11.16 -23.60 -5.35
CA VAL A 28 -11.83 -24.48 -4.38
C VAL A 28 -10.85 -25.45 -3.73
N ILE A 29 -9.96 -26.09 -4.52
CA ILE A 29 -8.92 -26.97 -3.98
C ILE A 29 -8.02 -26.21 -3.01
N TYR A 30 -7.61 -24.98 -3.34
CA TYR A 30 -6.80 -24.16 -2.45
C TYR A 30 -7.48 -23.97 -1.09
N PHE A 31 -8.75 -23.58 -1.07
CA PHE A 31 -9.49 -23.43 0.19
C PHE A 31 -9.60 -24.75 0.96
N LEU A 32 -9.85 -25.87 0.28
CA LEU A 32 -9.90 -27.19 0.90
C LEU A 32 -8.55 -27.57 1.54
N VAL A 33 -7.43 -27.33 0.85
CA VAL A 33 -6.08 -27.60 1.37
C VAL A 33 -5.77 -26.74 2.59
N VAL A 34 -6.04 -25.43 2.52
CA VAL A 34 -5.82 -24.50 3.65
C VAL A 34 -6.63 -24.90 4.89
N LEU A 35 -7.91 -25.25 4.70
CA LEU A 35 -8.76 -25.72 5.79
C LEU A 35 -8.28 -27.07 6.33
N ALA A 36 -7.90 -28.01 5.47
CA ALA A 36 -7.40 -29.32 5.86
C ALA A 36 -6.10 -29.21 6.70
N ILE A 37 -5.16 -28.35 6.30
CA ILE A 37 -3.95 -28.06 7.07
C ILE A 37 -4.32 -27.51 8.45
N GLY A 38 -5.25 -26.55 8.52
CA GLY A 38 -5.69 -25.97 9.79
C GLY A 38 -6.33 -26.98 10.74
N PHE A 39 -7.24 -27.83 10.24
CA PHE A 39 -7.84 -28.90 11.03
C PHE A 39 -6.81 -29.93 11.48
N TYR A 40 -5.88 -30.33 10.60
CA TYR A 40 -4.84 -31.29 10.92
C TYR A 40 -3.89 -30.77 12.01
N LEU A 41 -3.51 -29.49 11.95
CA LEU A 41 -2.56 -28.88 12.88
C LEU A 41 -3.16 -28.55 14.25
N LYS A 42 -4.49 -28.40 14.34
CA LYS A 42 -5.20 -28.14 15.61
C LYS A 42 -4.84 -29.13 16.72
N LYS A 43 -4.55 -30.40 16.38
CA LYS A 43 -4.17 -31.45 17.35
C LYS A 43 -2.77 -31.28 17.96
N PHE A 44 -1.92 -30.43 17.39
CA PHE A 44 -0.55 -30.19 17.87
C PHE A 44 -0.40 -28.89 18.67
N ALA A 45 -1.44 -28.04 18.75
CA ALA A 45 -1.41 -26.76 19.46
C ALA A 45 -1.75 -26.92 20.96
N GLY A 46 -0.91 -27.64 21.71
CA GLY A 46 -1.18 -27.99 23.13
C GLY A 46 -0.75 -26.95 24.17
N THR A 47 0.22 -26.08 23.86
CA THR A 47 0.77 -25.09 24.81
C THR A 47 0.86 -23.68 24.21
N GLY A 48 0.89 -22.65 25.06
CA GLY A 48 1.08 -21.26 24.61
C GLY A 48 2.45 -20.99 23.99
N GLU A 49 3.48 -21.74 24.39
CA GLU A 49 4.84 -21.60 23.86
C GLU A 49 4.96 -22.21 22.44
N ASP A 50 4.27 -23.32 22.19
CA ASP A 50 4.10 -23.88 20.84
C ASP A 50 3.29 -22.94 19.93
N PHE A 51 2.35 -22.19 20.51
CA PHE A 51 1.48 -21.25 19.79
C PHE A 51 2.19 -19.97 19.33
N PHE A 52 3.13 -19.43 20.13
CA PHE A 52 3.78 -18.13 19.83
C PHE A 52 5.23 -18.24 19.31
N LEU A 53 5.95 -19.33 19.58
CA LEU A 53 7.40 -19.43 19.32
C LEU A 53 7.83 -20.63 18.45
N ALA A 54 6.90 -21.48 18.02
CA ALA A 54 7.19 -22.72 17.27
C ALA A 54 8.34 -23.56 17.91
N GLY A 55 8.48 -23.50 19.24
CA GLY A 55 9.48 -24.22 20.02
C GLY A 55 10.95 -23.89 19.72
N ARG A 56 11.28 -22.78 19.04
CA ARG A 56 12.66 -22.39 18.66
C ARG A 56 13.46 -23.46 17.90
N LYS A 57 12.81 -24.21 17.01
CA LYS A 57 13.47 -25.26 16.20
C LYS A 57 13.72 -24.85 14.75
N MET A 58 13.47 -23.60 14.39
CA MET A 58 13.54 -23.13 13.00
C MET A 58 14.99 -22.99 12.52
N THR A 59 15.30 -23.62 11.39
CA THR A 59 16.58 -23.47 10.69
C THR A 59 16.64 -22.13 9.95
N ALA A 60 17.84 -21.70 9.52
CA ALA A 60 18.03 -20.45 8.79
C ALA A 60 17.13 -20.33 7.55
N TRP A 61 17.01 -21.40 6.75
CA TRP A 61 16.15 -21.41 5.56
C TRP A 61 14.67 -21.23 5.86
N ILE A 62 14.16 -21.94 6.87
CA ILE A 62 12.75 -21.82 7.27
C ILE A 62 12.48 -20.43 7.85
N ALA A 63 13.39 -19.91 8.67
CA ALA A 63 13.31 -18.56 9.21
C ALA A 63 13.32 -17.50 8.08
N GLY A 64 14.20 -17.64 7.08
CA GLY A 64 14.27 -16.74 5.92
C GLY A 64 13.03 -16.78 5.03
N LEU A 65 12.48 -17.97 4.77
CA LEU A 65 11.21 -18.11 4.04
C LEU A 65 10.04 -17.52 4.81
N SER A 66 9.98 -17.74 6.13
CA SER A 66 8.95 -17.15 6.98
C SER A 66 9.06 -15.62 7.04
N PHE A 67 10.28 -15.09 7.11
CA PHE A 67 10.55 -13.64 7.10
C PHE A 67 10.02 -12.96 5.84
N ILE A 68 10.23 -13.55 4.66
CA ILE A 68 9.75 -12.96 3.40
C ILE A 68 8.28 -13.24 3.16
N SER A 69 7.80 -14.43 3.49
CA SER A 69 6.38 -14.77 3.37
C SER A 69 5.49 -13.84 4.19
N ALA A 70 5.92 -13.47 5.40
CA ALA A 70 5.16 -12.55 6.27
C ALA A 70 5.00 -11.13 5.70
N ASN A 71 5.80 -10.74 4.71
CA ASN A 71 5.64 -9.46 4.00
C ASN A 71 4.94 -9.63 2.64
N LEU A 72 5.12 -10.78 1.98
CA LEU A 72 4.59 -11.02 0.64
C LEU A 72 3.07 -11.23 0.68
N SER A 73 2.32 -10.20 0.30
CA SER A 73 0.86 -10.14 0.37
C SER A 73 0.25 -9.59 -0.92
N SER A 74 -1.09 -9.55 -1.01
CA SER A 74 -1.79 -8.89 -2.11
C SER A 74 -1.48 -7.39 -2.15
N LEU A 75 -1.30 -6.76 -0.98
CA LEU A 75 -0.84 -5.38 -0.84
C LEU A 75 0.52 -5.16 -1.52
N GLU A 76 1.47 -6.06 -1.26
CA GLU A 76 2.81 -5.98 -1.83
C GLU A 76 2.76 -6.12 -3.36
N THR A 77 2.04 -7.13 -3.86
CA THR A 77 2.01 -7.45 -5.28
C THR A 77 1.25 -6.42 -6.11
N MET A 78 0.00 -6.11 -5.77
CA MET A 78 -0.79 -5.11 -6.47
C MET A 78 -0.20 -3.72 -6.30
N GLY A 79 0.20 -3.41 -5.08
CA GLY A 79 0.55 -2.07 -4.71
C GLY A 79 1.91 -1.60 -5.24
N TRP A 80 2.94 -2.47 -5.27
CA TRP A 80 4.20 -2.12 -5.93
C TRP A 80 4.12 -2.19 -7.45
N SER A 81 3.21 -2.99 -8.02
CA SER A 81 2.89 -2.92 -9.45
C SER A 81 2.24 -1.58 -9.80
N ALA A 82 1.28 -1.12 -8.99
CA ALA A 82 0.66 0.20 -9.12
C ALA A 82 1.71 1.33 -9.03
N MET A 83 2.65 1.21 -8.10
CA MET A 83 3.75 2.17 -7.96
C MET A 83 4.68 2.20 -9.16
N ALA A 84 5.00 1.05 -9.74
CA ALA A 84 5.84 0.97 -10.93
C ALA A 84 5.11 1.45 -12.19
N TYR A 85 3.79 1.25 -12.29
CA TYR A 85 2.99 1.89 -13.33
C TYR A 85 3.00 3.42 -13.16
N GLN A 86 2.76 3.91 -11.94
CA GLN A 86 2.64 5.36 -11.69
C GLN A 86 3.97 6.12 -11.77
N TYR A 87 5.09 5.49 -11.37
CA TYR A 87 6.38 6.18 -11.21
C TYR A 87 7.55 5.50 -11.95
N GLY A 88 7.29 4.45 -12.72
CA GLY A 88 8.31 3.73 -13.47
C GLY A 88 9.30 2.97 -12.58
N MET A 89 10.55 2.92 -13.03
CA MET A 89 11.65 2.24 -12.35
C MET A 89 11.94 2.79 -10.95
N LEU A 90 11.51 4.01 -10.62
CA LEU A 90 11.62 4.54 -9.27
C LEU A 90 10.97 3.63 -8.22
N GLY A 91 9.92 2.89 -8.56
CA GLY A 91 9.28 1.92 -7.68
C GLY A 91 10.24 0.84 -7.16
N ALA A 92 11.28 0.47 -7.92
CA ALA A 92 12.27 -0.54 -7.50
C ALA A 92 13.13 -0.08 -6.31
N HIS A 93 13.24 1.22 -6.04
CA HIS A 93 13.96 1.73 -4.86
C HIS A 93 13.38 1.21 -3.55
N ALA A 94 12.11 0.80 -3.53
CA ALA A 94 11.49 0.18 -2.35
C ALA A 94 12.25 -1.05 -1.87
N TYR A 95 12.84 -1.76 -2.81
CA TYR A 95 13.64 -2.95 -2.56
C TYR A 95 15.11 -2.55 -2.42
N LEU A 96 15.65 -1.87 -3.44
CA LEU A 96 17.09 -1.64 -3.55
C LEU A 96 17.62 -0.65 -2.50
N ILE A 97 16.84 0.35 -2.12
CA ILE A 97 17.23 1.37 -1.13
C ILE A 97 16.44 1.25 0.17
N GLY A 98 15.14 0.96 0.09
CA GLY A 98 14.28 0.79 1.26
C GLY A 98 14.52 -0.52 2.01
N ALA A 99 14.47 -1.65 1.31
CA ALA A 99 14.46 -2.96 1.96
C ALA A 99 15.85 -3.56 2.20
N ILE A 100 16.63 -3.78 1.15
CA ILE A 100 17.86 -4.58 1.26
C ILE A 100 18.86 -3.99 2.27
N PRO A 101 19.22 -2.68 2.22
CA PRO A 101 20.13 -2.11 3.21
C PRO A 101 19.63 -2.25 4.65
N ALA A 102 18.32 -2.05 4.87
CA ALA A 102 17.69 -2.18 6.18
C ALA A 102 17.71 -3.63 6.69
N ILE A 103 17.43 -4.62 5.82
CA ILE A 103 17.48 -6.03 6.18
C ILE A 103 18.92 -6.48 6.49
N LEU A 104 19.92 -5.97 5.76
CA LEU A 104 21.34 -6.21 6.06
C LEU A 104 21.73 -5.62 7.42
N PHE A 105 21.28 -4.40 7.70
CA PHE A 105 21.48 -3.76 9.01
C PHE A 105 20.80 -4.56 10.13
N LEU A 106 19.57 -5.01 9.91
CA LEU A 106 18.85 -5.88 10.82
C LEU A 106 19.66 -7.15 11.11
N ALA A 107 20.10 -7.87 10.08
CA ALA A 107 20.82 -9.13 10.20
C ALA A 107 22.15 -8.99 10.96
N VAL A 108 22.95 -7.97 10.63
CA VAL A 108 24.32 -7.85 11.16
C VAL A 108 24.35 -7.11 12.48
N VAL A 109 23.53 -6.08 12.65
CA VAL A 109 23.61 -5.14 13.78
C VAL A 109 22.52 -5.41 14.81
N MET A 110 21.25 -5.48 14.39
CA MET A 110 20.14 -5.52 15.34
C MET A 110 19.76 -6.92 15.82
N MET A 111 19.96 -7.97 15.01
CA MET A 111 19.68 -9.36 15.42
C MET A 111 20.49 -9.79 16.65
N PRO A 112 21.82 -9.55 16.72
CA PRO A 112 22.58 -9.80 17.95
C PRO A 112 21.97 -9.09 19.16
N PHE A 113 21.54 -7.84 18.99
CA PHE A 113 20.96 -7.05 20.05
C PHE A 113 19.59 -7.58 20.53
N TYR A 114 18.69 -7.91 19.61
CA TYR A 114 17.40 -8.50 19.96
C TYR A 114 17.55 -9.86 20.65
N TYR A 115 18.51 -10.66 20.20
CA TYR A 115 18.80 -11.95 20.82
C TYR A 115 19.30 -11.81 22.27
N ILE A 116 20.14 -10.81 22.57
CA ILE A 116 20.70 -10.59 23.91
C ILE A 116 19.69 -9.93 24.87
N SER A 117 18.93 -8.95 24.36
CA SER A 117 17.92 -8.24 25.17
C SER A 117 16.77 -9.15 25.63
N ARG A 118 16.61 -10.34 25.01
CA ARG A 118 15.56 -11.33 25.29
C ARG A 118 14.15 -10.72 25.27
N THR A 119 13.97 -9.66 24.49
CA THR A 119 12.66 -9.04 24.33
C THR A 119 11.75 -9.94 23.51
N HIS A 120 10.48 -9.99 23.91
CA HIS A 120 9.43 -10.74 23.20
C HIS A 120 8.57 -9.85 22.28
N SER A 121 8.78 -8.52 22.30
CA SER A 121 8.15 -7.54 21.41
C SER A 121 8.95 -6.23 21.37
N VAL A 122 8.74 -5.38 20.35
CA VAL A 122 9.33 -4.02 20.36
C VAL A 122 8.76 -3.16 21.49
N PRO A 123 7.44 -3.15 21.76
CA PRO A 123 6.89 -2.51 22.97
C PRO A 123 7.52 -3.03 24.26
N GLY A 124 7.81 -4.34 24.36
CA GLY A 124 8.51 -4.95 25.48
C GLY A 124 9.94 -4.42 25.64
N TYR A 125 10.66 -4.21 24.54
CA TYR A 125 11.97 -3.57 24.57
C TYR A 125 11.86 -2.13 25.10
N LEU A 126 10.90 -1.35 24.59
CA LEU A 126 10.69 0.02 25.04
C LEU A 126 10.27 0.10 26.51
N GLN A 127 9.52 -0.88 27.01
CA GLN A 127 9.21 -1.02 28.43
C GLN A 127 10.48 -1.14 29.27
N MET A 128 11.38 -2.06 28.89
CA MET A 128 12.64 -2.27 29.60
C MET A 128 13.55 -1.04 29.47
N ARG A 129 13.61 -0.40 28.30
CA ARG A 129 14.52 0.72 28.02
C ARG A 129 14.05 2.06 28.59
N TYR A 130 12.77 2.37 28.44
CA TYR A 130 12.19 3.69 28.70
C TYR A 130 10.99 3.66 29.67
N GLY A 131 10.46 2.49 30.00
CA GLY A 131 9.38 2.34 30.97
C GLY A 131 7.98 2.30 30.34
N GLU A 132 6.97 2.33 31.21
CA GLU A 132 5.57 2.08 30.86
C GLU A 132 4.97 3.08 29.87
N GLY A 133 5.36 4.36 29.97
CA GLY A 133 4.87 5.39 29.05
C GLY A 133 5.24 5.07 27.59
N ALA A 134 6.50 4.75 27.33
CA ALA A 134 6.97 4.41 25.99
C ALA A 134 6.37 3.10 25.48
N ARG A 135 6.20 2.08 26.35
CA ARG A 135 5.47 0.86 26.00
C ARG A 135 4.05 1.17 25.56
N SER A 136 3.34 2.01 26.31
CA SER A 136 1.93 2.33 26.04
C SER A 136 1.75 3.03 24.69
N VAL A 137 2.60 4.03 24.40
CA VAL A 137 2.60 4.72 23.10
C VAL A 137 2.89 3.72 21.97
N ALA A 138 3.85 2.81 22.16
CA ALA A 138 4.19 1.79 21.16
C ALA A 138 3.06 0.79 20.92
N GLY A 139 2.45 0.28 21.99
CA GLY A 139 1.35 -0.67 21.90
C GLY A 139 0.12 -0.06 21.22
N ILE A 140 -0.28 1.16 21.61
CA ILE A 140 -1.43 1.85 21.03
C ILE A 140 -1.17 2.20 19.55
N SER A 141 -0.02 2.79 19.23
CA SER A 141 0.33 3.15 17.85
C SER A 141 0.40 1.93 16.93
N PHE A 142 1.05 0.86 17.38
CA PHE A 142 1.12 -0.40 16.62
C PHE A 142 -0.27 -1.03 16.44
N SER A 143 -1.11 -1.01 17.48
CA SER A 143 -2.49 -1.51 17.39
C SER A 143 -3.31 -0.75 16.34
N VAL A 144 -3.25 0.59 16.34
CA VAL A 144 -3.95 1.43 15.35
C VAL A 144 -3.42 1.16 13.94
N MET A 145 -2.10 1.15 13.78
CA MET A 145 -1.45 0.91 12.49
C MET A 145 -1.85 -0.45 11.91
N THR A 146 -1.78 -1.52 12.70
CA THR A 146 -2.00 -2.89 12.22
C THR A 146 -3.45 -3.09 11.74
N VAL A 147 -4.42 -2.48 12.42
CA VAL A 147 -5.82 -2.49 11.99
C VAL A 147 -6.02 -1.68 10.71
N ALA A 148 -5.36 -0.54 10.59
CA ALA A 148 -5.40 0.28 9.39
C ALA A 148 -4.79 -0.45 8.16
N VAL A 149 -3.66 -1.13 8.32
CA VAL A 149 -3.07 -1.98 7.27
C VAL A 149 -4.00 -3.15 6.91
N SER A 150 -4.73 -3.71 7.89
CA SER A 150 -5.75 -4.72 7.62
C SER A 150 -6.87 -4.21 6.71
N GLY A 151 -7.29 -2.95 6.88
CA GLY A 151 -8.26 -2.32 5.97
C GLY A 151 -7.75 -2.22 4.53
N ALA A 152 -6.47 -1.88 4.35
CA ALA A 152 -5.86 -1.88 3.02
C ALA A 152 -5.87 -3.28 2.39
N SER A 153 -5.56 -4.33 3.16
CA SER A 153 -5.62 -5.72 2.67
C SER A 153 -7.05 -6.10 2.26
N MET A 154 -8.06 -5.71 3.03
CA MET A 154 -9.49 -5.89 2.68
C MET A 154 -9.84 -5.19 1.37
N PHE A 155 -9.39 -3.96 1.19
CA PHE A 155 -9.59 -3.19 -0.04
C PHE A 155 -8.96 -3.90 -1.25
N ALA A 156 -7.73 -4.40 -1.12
CA ALA A 156 -7.07 -5.16 -2.19
C ALA A 156 -7.88 -6.41 -2.60
N MET A 157 -8.45 -7.14 -1.63
CA MET A 157 -9.32 -8.28 -1.94
C MET A 157 -10.64 -7.85 -2.57
N ALA A 158 -11.22 -6.74 -2.11
CA ALA A 158 -12.44 -6.20 -2.69
C ALA A 158 -12.23 -5.81 -4.17
N LYS A 159 -11.09 -5.20 -4.50
CA LYS A 159 -10.70 -4.92 -5.90
C LYS A 159 -10.66 -6.18 -6.75
N ILE A 160 -10.06 -7.26 -6.23
CA ILE A 160 -9.99 -8.54 -6.94
C ILE A 160 -11.40 -9.07 -7.22
N LEU A 161 -12.31 -9.05 -6.24
CA LEU A 161 -13.69 -9.48 -6.43
C LEU A 161 -14.45 -8.60 -7.41
N ASN A 162 -14.25 -7.28 -7.36
CA ASN A 162 -14.85 -6.33 -8.28
C ASN A 162 -14.42 -6.60 -9.74
N LEU A 163 -13.12 -6.79 -9.99
CA LEU A 163 -12.61 -7.03 -11.34
C LEU A 163 -12.96 -8.42 -11.89
N LEU A 164 -12.88 -9.47 -11.05
CA LEU A 164 -13.13 -10.85 -11.46
C LEU A 164 -14.61 -11.17 -11.62
N LEU A 165 -15.44 -10.70 -10.68
CA LEU A 165 -16.86 -11.09 -10.60
C LEU A 165 -17.79 -9.97 -11.08
N GLY A 166 -17.26 -8.78 -11.39
CA GLY A 166 -18.06 -7.61 -11.74
C GLY A 166 -18.92 -7.11 -10.57
N TRP A 167 -18.58 -7.47 -9.34
CA TRP A 167 -19.36 -7.11 -8.15
C TRP A 167 -19.14 -5.66 -7.75
N ASP A 168 -20.18 -4.99 -7.29
CA ASP A 168 -20.03 -3.67 -6.66
C ASP A 168 -18.92 -3.69 -5.59
N MET A 169 -18.15 -2.59 -5.54
CA MET A 169 -17.00 -2.48 -4.67
C MET A 169 -17.39 -2.52 -3.19
N ASN A 170 -18.53 -1.94 -2.79
CA ASN A 170 -18.99 -2.00 -1.40
C ASN A 170 -19.35 -3.44 -1.01
N VAL A 171 -20.10 -4.13 -1.89
CA VAL A 171 -20.44 -5.54 -1.69
C VAL A 171 -19.16 -6.37 -1.56
N SER A 172 -18.17 -6.11 -2.40
CA SER A 172 -16.88 -6.79 -2.39
C SER A 172 -16.12 -6.59 -1.07
N ILE A 173 -16.11 -5.37 -0.51
CA ILE A 173 -15.51 -5.08 0.81
C ILE A 173 -16.19 -5.90 1.91
N TRP A 174 -17.53 -5.92 1.94
CA TRP A 174 -18.28 -6.66 2.96
C TRP A 174 -18.07 -8.17 2.85
N VAL A 175 -18.09 -8.73 1.64
CA VAL A 175 -17.85 -10.17 1.42
C VAL A 175 -16.44 -10.56 1.82
N ALA A 176 -15.43 -9.79 1.40
CA ALA A 176 -14.04 -10.02 1.81
C ALA A 176 -13.89 -10.02 3.34
N SER A 177 -14.57 -9.07 4.01
CA SER A 177 -14.52 -8.92 5.47
C SER A 177 -15.19 -10.07 6.21
N ILE A 178 -16.35 -10.54 5.74
CA ILE A 178 -17.06 -11.69 6.32
C ILE A 178 -16.22 -12.96 6.17
N THR A 179 -15.64 -13.18 4.98
CA THR A 179 -14.74 -14.32 4.75
C THR A 179 -13.57 -14.30 5.73
N VAL A 180 -12.97 -13.12 5.96
CA VAL A 180 -11.90 -12.96 6.97
C VAL A 180 -12.37 -13.30 8.37
N ALA A 181 -13.51 -12.75 8.80
CA ALA A 181 -14.06 -13.01 10.12
C ALA A 181 -14.26 -14.51 10.38
N ILE A 182 -14.75 -15.24 9.37
CA ILE A 182 -14.96 -16.69 9.46
C ILE A 182 -13.63 -17.42 9.61
N TYR A 183 -12.65 -17.22 8.71
CA TYR A 183 -11.43 -18.04 8.78
C TYR A 183 -10.54 -17.65 9.96
N VAL A 184 -10.49 -16.38 10.38
CA VAL A 184 -9.69 -15.93 11.53
C VAL A 184 -10.22 -16.52 12.83
N THR A 185 -11.56 -16.58 12.98
CA THR A 185 -12.18 -17.17 14.18
C THR A 185 -12.00 -18.70 14.23
N LEU A 186 -11.92 -19.36 13.06
CA LEU A 186 -11.75 -20.82 12.95
C LEU A 186 -10.28 -21.29 13.02
N GLY A 187 -9.33 -20.50 12.51
CA GLY A 187 -7.98 -20.97 12.15
C GLY A 187 -6.96 -21.09 13.27
N GLY A 188 -6.94 -20.15 14.24
CA GLY A 188 -5.87 -20.09 15.25
C GLY A 188 -4.47 -19.78 14.70
N LEU A 189 -3.54 -19.34 15.55
CA LEU A 189 -2.25 -18.76 15.12
C LEU A 189 -1.26 -19.80 14.51
N LEU A 190 -1.23 -21.03 15.03
CA LEU A 190 -0.32 -22.08 14.53
C LEU A 190 -0.64 -22.51 13.08
N SER A 191 -1.93 -22.55 12.74
CA SER A 191 -2.40 -22.85 11.37
C SER A 191 -1.93 -21.79 10.37
N ALA A 192 -1.87 -20.52 10.80
CA ALA A 192 -1.48 -19.41 9.94
C ALA A 192 -0.05 -19.56 9.41
N VAL A 193 0.91 -19.94 10.26
CA VAL A 193 2.34 -20.05 9.87
C VAL A 193 2.57 -21.08 8.77
N PHE A 194 1.88 -22.22 8.82
CA PHE A 194 2.03 -23.25 7.78
C PHE A 194 1.34 -22.85 6.47
N ASN A 195 0.17 -22.19 6.58
CA ASN A 195 -0.52 -21.66 5.40
C ASN A 195 0.31 -20.56 4.72
N GLU A 196 1.01 -19.71 5.47
CA GLU A 196 1.91 -18.68 4.93
C GLU A 196 3.00 -19.26 4.03
N VAL A 197 3.57 -20.42 4.36
CA VAL A 197 4.60 -21.06 3.51
C VAL A 197 4.01 -21.55 2.19
N LEU A 198 2.84 -22.20 2.23
CA LEU A 198 2.12 -22.60 1.02
C LEU A 198 1.80 -21.38 0.15
N GLN A 199 1.27 -20.33 0.77
CA GLN A 199 0.86 -19.09 0.11
C GLN A 199 2.05 -18.37 -0.53
N PHE A 200 3.23 -18.38 0.10
CA PHE A 200 4.45 -17.84 -0.50
C PHE A 200 4.74 -18.47 -1.87
N PHE A 201 4.74 -19.80 -1.97
CA PHE A 201 5.00 -20.48 -3.24
C PHE A 201 3.89 -20.21 -4.25
N LEU A 202 2.62 -20.15 -3.82
CA LEU A 202 1.51 -19.80 -4.72
C LEU A 202 1.65 -18.39 -5.29
N ILE A 203 2.04 -17.40 -4.48
CA ILE A 203 2.28 -16.02 -4.93
C ILE A 203 3.38 -15.98 -5.99
N TRP A 204 4.50 -16.63 -5.73
CA TRP A 204 5.61 -16.69 -6.70
C TRP A 204 5.21 -17.40 -7.99
N LEU A 205 4.64 -18.60 -7.92
CA LEU A 205 4.27 -19.37 -9.09
C LEU A 205 3.17 -18.70 -9.91
N GLY A 206 2.17 -18.11 -9.25
CA GLY A 206 1.07 -17.42 -9.91
C GLY A 206 1.47 -16.09 -10.53
N SER A 207 2.42 -15.37 -9.93
CA SER A 207 2.79 -14.02 -10.39
C SER A 207 3.98 -14.02 -11.35
N LEU A 208 4.90 -15.00 -11.27
CA LEU A 208 6.13 -15.02 -12.07
C LEU A 208 5.88 -15.28 -13.57
N LEU A 209 4.75 -15.88 -13.92
CA LEU A 209 4.37 -16.09 -15.31
C LEU A 209 4.12 -14.77 -16.05
N ILE A 210 3.56 -13.77 -15.37
CA ILE A 210 3.20 -12.46 -15.95
C ILE A 210 4.43 -11.73 -16.50
N PRO A 211 5.51 -11.49 -15.73
CA PRO A 211 6.69 -10.81 -16.26
C PRO A 211 7.39 -11.63 -17.36
N ILE A 212 7.35 -12.96 -17.31
CA ILE A 212 7.94 -13.81 -18.36
C ILE A 212 7.18 -13.65 -19.67
N LEU A 213 5.86 -13.85 -19.65
CA LEU A 213 5.01 -13.76 -20.84
C LEU A 213 4.95 -12.33 -21.39
N GLY A 214 4.82 -11.34 -20.51
CA GLY A 214 4.80 -9.94 -20.90
C GLY A 214 6.12 -9.44 -21.49
N LEU A 215 7.27 -9.93 -21.00
CA LEU A 215 8.55 -9.59 -21.63
C LEU A 215 8.70 -10.22 -23.01
N ILE A 216 8.15 -11.42 -23.23
CA ILE A 216 8.11 -12.03 -24.56
C ILE A 216 7.23 -11.22 -25.50
N ASP A 217 6.02 -10.84 -25.06
CA ASP A 217 5.05 -10.04 -25.80
C ASP A 217 5.60 -8.63 -26.14
N ALA A 218 6.26 -7.99 -25.19
CA ALA A 218 6.93 -6.70 -25.40
C ALA A 218 8.19 -6.79 -26.31
N GLY A 219 8.59 -7.99 -26.75
CA GLY A 219 9.76 -8.19 -27.60
C GLY A 219 11.10 -8.05 -26.86
N GLY A 220 11.12 -8.31 -25.56
CA GLY A 220 12.29 -8.23 -24.68
C GLY A 220 12.45 -6.90 -23.95
N TRP A 221 13.41 -6.83 -23.02
CA TRP A 221 13.61 -5.68 -22.13
C TRP A 221 13.85 -4.35 -22.85
N ASN A 222 14.67 -4.36 -23.91
CA ASN A 222 15.00 -3.13 -24.64
C ASN A 222 13.78 -2.55 -25.36
N ASN A 223 12.97 -3.40 -25.98
CA ASN A 223 11.75 -3.00 -26.67
C ASN A 223 10.68 -2.56 -25.66
N LEU A 224 10.55 -3.25 -24.52
CA LEU A 224 9.73 -2.80 -23.41
C LEU A 224 10.04 -1.35 -23.02
N MET A 225 11.31 -1.04 -22.74
CA MET A 225 11.72 0.31 -22.33
C MET A 225 11.47 1.37 -23.41
N ALA A 226 11.70 1.03 -24.69
CA ALA A 226 11.42 1.92 -25.81
C ALA A 226 9.91 2.22 -25.95
N THR A 227 9.06 1.20 -25.81
CA THR A 227 7.60 1.33 -25.86
C THR A 227 7.09 2.15 -24.68
N ILE A 228 7.62 1.94 -23.46
CA ILE A 228 7.30 2.76 -22.29
C ILE A 228 7.59 4.23 -22.59
N GLN A 229 8.77 4.56 -23.10
CA GLN A 229 9.14 5.95 -23.36
C GLN A 229 8.22 6.63 -24.39
N LYS A 230 7.68 5.86 -25.35
CA LYS A 230 6.68 6.34 -26.32
C LYS A 230 5.32 6.54 -25.67
N ASN A 231 4.83 5.56 -24.90
CA ASN A 231 3.48 5.58 -24.33
C ASN A 231 3.33 6.58 -23.18
N VAL A 232 4.40 6.83 -22.44
CA VAL A 232 4.40 7.74 -21.27
C VAL A 232 3.94 9.15 -21.61
N THR A 233 4.16 9.65 -22.83
CA THR A 233 3.66 10.98 -23.22
C THR A 233 2.14 11.06 -23.29
N VAL A 234 1.48 9.91 -23.52
CA VAL A 234 0.02 9.76 -23.53
C VAL A 234 -0.50 9.44 -22.13
N ILE A 235 0.16 8.52 -21.41
CA ILE A 235 -0.27 8.08 -20.07
C ILE A 235 -0.04 9.18 -19.01
N HIS A 236 1.04 9.95 -19.14
CA HIS A 236 1.46 10.98 -18.19
C HIS A 236 1.77 12.31 -18.90
N PRO A 237 0.77 12.97 -19.51
CA PRO A 237 0.98 14.18 -20.31
C PRO A 237 1.51 15.37 -19.49
N THR A 238 1.36 15.31 -18.16
CA THR A 238 1.82 16.36 -17.24
C THR A 238 3.32 16.31 -16.93
N VAL A 239 4.04 15.28 -17.37
CA VAL A 239 5.48 15.09 -17.10
C VAL A 239 6.27 15.19 -18.40
N GLN A 240 6.56 16.41 -18.84
CA GLN A 240 7.15 16.70 -20.16
C GLN A 240 8.52 16.06 -20.44
N ASN A 241 9.32 15.74 -19.41
CA ASN A 241 10.66 15.14 -19.52
C ASN A 241 10.77 13.82 -18.74
N ALA A 242 9.70 13.04 -18.68
CA ALA A 242 9.68 11.87 -17.81
C ALA A 242 10.54 10.73 -18.35
N ASP A 243 11.57 10.39 -17.58
CA ASP A 243 12.29 9.13 -17.71
C ASP A 243 11.71 8.12 -16.72
N PHE A 244 11.03 7.10 -17.23
CA PHE A 244 10.45 6.01 -16.43
C PHE A 244 11.39 4.79 -16.35
N THR A 245 12.55 4.85 -16.99
CA THR A 245 13.40 3.67 -17.29
C THR A 245 14.65 3.57 -16.42
N SER A 246 15.03 4.65 -15.74
CA SER A 246 16.24 4.73 -14.91
C SER A 246 15.92 4.80 -13.41
N LEU A 247 16.83 4.27 -12.59
CA LEU A 247 16.78 4.43 -11.14
C LEU A 247 17.35 5.79 -10.70
N TRP A 248 18.52 6.20 -11.19
CA TRP A 248 19.30 7.27 -10.58
C TRP A 248 19.44 8.52 -11.44
N ARG A 249 19.47 8.37 -12.78
CA ARG A 249 19.76 9.45 -13.74
C ARG A 249 18.91 10.70 -13.55
N ASN A 250 17.67 10.55 -13.13
CA ASN A 250 16.67 11.62 -13.02
C ASN A 250 16.42 12.13 -11.59
N LEU A 251 17.21 11.69 -10.60
CA LEU A 251 17.10 12.11 -9.19
C LEU A 251 17.89 13.39 -8.86
N GLY A 252 18.52 14.02 -9.86
CA GLY A 252 19.20 15.31 -9.72
C GLY A 252 18.26 16.52 -9.71
N SER A 253 17.00 16.36 -10.14
CA SER A 253 16.00 17.43 -10.19
C SER A 253 14.61 16.91 -9.92
N PHE A 254 13.79 17.70 -9.21
CA PHE A 254 12.38 17.39 -8.95
C PHE A 254 11.50 17.43 -10.21
N ALA A 255 12.02 17.93 -11.34
CA ALA A 255 11.27 18.04 -12.59
C ALA A 255 11.55 16.91 -13.59
N SER A 256 12.59 16.11 -13.36
CA SER A 256 13.06 15.08 -14.31
C SER A 256 12.45 13.70 -14.07
N ASN A 257 11.66 13.53 -13.01
CA ASN A 257 11.09 12.23 -12.66
C ASN A 257 9.61 12.35 -12.26
N PRO A 258 8.81 11.28 -12.49
CA PRO A 258 7.37 11.31 -12.30
C PRO A 258 6.94 11.48 -10.83
N MET A 259 7.80 11.14 -9.87
CA MET A 259 7.51 11.26 -8.44
C MET A 259 7.77 12.66 -7.89
N GLY A 260 8.54 13.48 -8.61
CA GLY A 260 9.00 14.78 -8.14
C GLY A 260 9.87 14.66 -6.89
N ILE A 261 10.82 13.73 -6.87
CA ILE A 261 11.73 13.48 -5.75
C ILE A 261 13.20 13.63 -6.17
N ASP A 262 14.08 14.04 -5.27
CA ASP A 262 15.54 14.04 -5.50
C ASP A 262 16.22 12.87 -4.77
N TRP A 263 17.52 12.70 -5.01
CA TRP A 263 18.32 11.65 -4.38
C TRP A 263 18.29 11.71 -2.84
N PHE A 264 18.15 12.91 -2.26
CA PHE A 264 18.07 13.07 -0.81
C PHE A 264 16.78 12.46 -0.26
N GLY A 265 15.63 12.82 -0.84
CA GLY A 265 14.35 12.23 -0.45
C GLY A 265 14.36 10.70 -0.62
N MET A 266 15.00 10.21 -1.68
CA MET A 266 15.12 8.79 -1.95
C MET A 266 15.98 8.05 -0.91
N ILE A 267 17.18 8.55 -0.58
CA ILE A 267 18.10 7.86 0.34
C ILE A 267 17.68 8.07 1.80
N PHE A 268 17.45 9.31 2.22
CA PHE A 268 17.24 9.64 3.63
C PHE A 268 15.78 9.50 4.04
N GLY A 269 14.85 9.95 3.20
CA GLY A 269 13.42 9.80 3.44
C GLY A 269 12.98 8.36 3.27
N PHE A 270 13.17 7.80 2.07
CA PHE A 270 12.67 6.47 1.78
C PHE A 270 13.58 5.34 2.29
N GLY A 271 14.89 5.41 2.03
CA GLY A 271 15.84 4.40 2.49
C GLY A 271 15.97 4.35 4.01
N ILE A 272 16.53 5.39 4.61
CA ILE A 272 16.85 5.41 6.05
C ILE A 272 15.60 5.53 6.90
N ALA A 273 14.75 6.55 6.70
CA ALA A 273 13.63 6.75 7.61
C ALA A 273 12.56 5.66 7.45
N VAL A 274 11.96 5.55 6.26
CA VAL A 274 10.88 4.59 5.99
C VAL A 274 11.40 3.13 5.98
N GLY A 275 12.45 2.85 5.21
CA GLY A 275 12.98 1.50 5.01
C GLY A 275 13.53 0.88 6.30
N PHE A 276 14.47 1.54 6.97
CA PHE A 276 14.97 1.03 8.25
C PHE A 276 13.87 1.03 9.30
N GLY A 277 12.98 2.02 9.28
CA GLY A 277 11.78 2.02 10.10
C GLY A 277 11.04 0.69 10.01
N TYR A 278 10.57 0.37 8.81
CA TYR A 278 9.77 -0.82 8.57
C TYR A 278 10.53 -2.10 8.89
N TRP A 279 11.67 -2.35 8.25
CA TRP A 279 12.34 -3.64 8.35
C TRP A 279 12.99 -3.88 9.71
N CYS A 280 13.41 -2.82 10.42
CA CYS A 280 14.11 -2.98 11.69
C CYS A 280 13.19 -2.95 12.90
N THR A 281 11.98 -2.37 12.80
CA THR A 281 11.09 -2.21 13.96
C THR A 281 9.69 -2.79 13.80
N ASP A 282 9.26 -3.16 12.59
CA ASP A 282 8.03 -3.92 12.45
C ASP A 282 8.22 -5.31 13.08
N PHE A 283 7.59 -5.47 14.23
CA PHE A 283 7.77 -6.66 15.04
C PHE A 283 7.19 -7.91 14.36
N LEU A 284 6.20 -7.78 13.49
CA LEU A 284 5.67 -8.93 12.74
C LEU A 284 6.78 -9.58 11.91
N GLN A 285 7.65 -8.78 11.31
CA GLN A 285 8.78 -9.28 10.50
C GLN A 285 9.93 -9.76 11.38
N VAL A 286 10.35 -8.95 12.36
CA VAL A 286 11.44 -9.30 13.27
C VAL A 286 11.15 -10.60 14.03
N GLN A 287 9.88 -10.84 14.42
CA GLN A 287 9.47 -12.03 15.16
C GLN A 287 9.77 -13.34 14.40
N ARG A 288 9.68 -13.35 13.06
CA ARG A 288 9.87 -14.57 12.24
C ARG A 288 11.30 -15.11 12.26
N VAL A 289 12.27 -14.24 12.51
CA VAL A 289 13.70 -14.62 12.51
C VAL A 289 14.28 -14.78 13.91
N ILE A 290 13.76 -14.07 14.92
CA ILE A 290 14.23 -14.23 16.31
C ILE A 290 13.82 -15.57 16.95
N VAL A 291 12.82 -16.26 16.37
CA VAL A 291 12.42 -17.62 16.76
C VAL A 291 13.32 -18.71 16.17
N ALA A 292 14.35 -18.35 15.40
CA ALA A 292 15.34 -19.31 14.93
C ALA A 292 16.08 -19.99 16.09
N LYS A 293 16.60 -21.19 15.83
CA LYS A 293 17.22 -22.06 16.84
C LYS A 293 18.42 -21.45 17.56
N ASP A 294 19.14 -20.53 16.91
CA ASP A 294 20.32 -19.86 17.43
C ASP A 294 20.51 -18.51 16.71
N LEU A 295 21.37 -17.65 17.27
CA LEU A 295 21.65 -16.33 16.71
C LEU A 295 22.16 -16.40 15.27
N ARG A 296 23.06 -17.34 14.94
CA ARG A 296 23.59 -17.48 13.58
C ARG A 296 22.48 -17.83 12.59
N SER A 297 21.55 -18.69 12.98
CA SER A 297 20.39 -19.06 12.19
C SER A 297 19.42 -17.90 12.02
N ALA A 298 19.25 -17.04 13.04
CA ALA A 298 18.47 -15.81 12.92
C ALA A 298 19.11 -14.86 11.88
N GLN A 299 20.42 -14.58 12.02
CA GLN A 299 21.14 -13.69 11.10
C GLN A 299 21.15 -14.22 9.67
N ASN A 300 21.53 -15.49 9.48
CA ASN A 300 21.54 -16.12 8.16
C ASN A 300 20.13 -16.23 7.57
N GLY A 301 19.11 -16.48 8.39
CA GLY A 301 17.72 -16.46 7.95
C GLY A 301 17.30 -15.08 7.43
N THR A 302 17.65 -14.00 8.15
CA THR A 302 17.44 -12.63 7.69
C THR A 302 18.18 -12.34 6.37
N LEU A 303 19.42 -12.84 6.21
CA LEU A 303 20.20 -12.67 4.98
C LEU A 303 19.66 -13.47 3.79
N ILE A 304 19.19 -14.70 4.01
CA ILE A 304 18.45 -15.48 3.00
C ILE A 304 17.21 -14.70 2.58
N GLY A 305 16.50 -14.12 3.56
CA GLY A 305 15.39 -13.24 3.30
C GLY A 305 15.78 -12.06 2.40
N ALA A 306 16.87 -11.35 2.71
CA ALA A 306 17.36 -10.25 1.88
C ALA A 306 17.63 -10.68 0.42
N ALA A 307 18.28 -11.84 0.22
CA ALA A 307 18.54 -12.36 -1.12
C ALA A 307 17.25 -12.65 -1.89
N LEU A 308 16.27 -13.31 -1.26
CA LEU A 308 14.96 -13.57 -1.87
C LEU A 308 14.18 -12.27 -2.13
N LYS A 309 14.26 -11.30 -1.21
CA LYS A 309 13.59 -9.99 -1.34
C LYS A 309 14.09 -9.19 -2.53
N MET A 310 15.37 -9.35 -2.88
CA MET A 310 15.98 -8.70 -4.04
C MET A 310 15.40 -9.19 -5.37
N LEU A 311 14.79 -10.38 -5.39
CA LEU A 311 14.12 -10.94 -6.57
C LEU A 311 12.66 -10.51 -6.69
N VAL A 312 12.04 -9.98 -5.62
CA VAL A 312 10.62 -9.60 -5.62
C VAL A 312 10.27 -8.54 -6.67
N PRO A 313 11.13 -7.54 -7.02
CA PRO A 313 10.89 -6.63 -8.14
C PRO A 313 10.51 -7.32 -9.45
N LEU A 314 10.97 -8.56 -9.67
CA LEU A 314 10.62 -9.34 -10.86
C LEU A 314 9.11 -9.60 -10.97
N ILE A 315 8.42 -9.84 -9.85
CA ILE A 315 7.01 -10.20 -9.82
C ILE A 315 6.07 -9.04 -9.45
N VAL A 316 6.61 -7.85 -9.20
CA VAL A 316 5.81 -6.66 -8.82
C VAL A 316 6.19 -5.42 -9.61
N THR A 317 7.48 -5.07 -9.72
CA THR A 317 7.90 -3.87 -10.46
C THR A 317 7.81 -4.10 -11.96
N ILE A 318 8.29 -5.25 -12.46
CA ILE A 318 8.22 -5.56 -13.89
C ILE A 318 6.77 -5.61 -14.40
N PRO A 319 5.80 -6.26 -13.72
CA PRO A 319 4.39 -6.15 -14.12
C PRO A 319 3.88 -4.70 -14.21
N GLY A 320 4.20 -3.83 -13.26
CA GLY A 320 3.81 -2.41 -13.35
C GLY A 320 4.40 -1.70 -14.58
N LEU A 321 5.66 -1.98 -14.92
CA LEU A 321 6.30 -1.46 -16.14
C LEU A 321 5.71 -2.04 -17.42
N LEU A 322 5.37 -3.33 -17.42
CA LEU A 322 4.68 -3.97 -18.53
C LEU A 322 3.33 -3.28 -18.78
N GLY A 323 2.61 -2.93 -17.73
CA GLY A 323 1.35 -2.18 -17.84
C GLY A 323 1.46 -0.90 -18.66
N LEU A 324 2.59 -0.18 -18.57
CA LEU A 324 2.85 1.04 -19.36
C LEU A 324 3.09 0.77 -20.86
N ALA A 325 3.43 -0.46 -21.23
CA ALA A 325 3.79 -0.83 -22.60
C ALA A 325 2.74 -1.66 -23.33
N VAL A 326 2.03 -2.55 -22.62
CA VAL A 326 1.28 -3.65 -23.25
C VAL A 326 -0.23 -3.62 -22.96
N LEU A 327 -0.71 -2.73 -22.09
CA LEU A 327 -2.14 -2.56 -21.84
C LEU A 327 -2.75 -1.63 -22.89
N PHE A 328 -3.64 -2.18 -23.71
CA PHE A 328 -4.38 -1.48 -24.74
C PHE A 328 -5.89 -1.70 -24.55
N ASN A 329 -6.67 -0.70 -24.94
CA ASN A 329 -8.11 -0.81 -25.06
C ASN A 329 -8.48 -1.70 -26.26
N PRO A 330 -9.73 -2.18 -26.37
CA PRO A 330 -10.17 -3.00 -27.51
C PRO A 330 -10.01 -2.32 -28.88
N ASP A 331 -9.98 -0.98 -28.92
CA ASP A 331 -9.74 -0.18 -30.12
C ASP A 331 -8.25 -0.04 -30.49
N GLY A 332 -7.34 -0.61 -29.70
CA GLY A 332 -5.89 -0.55 -29.89
C GLY A 332 -5.21 0.68 -29.30
N SER A 333 -5.96 1.62 -28.71
CA SER A 333 -5.39 2.77 -28.01
C SER A 333 -4.74 2.36 -26.68
N THR A 334 -3.74 3.12 -26.22
CA THR A 334 -3.10 2.85 -24.93
C THR A 334 -4.09 2.99 -23.78
N MET A 335 -4.17 1.98 -22.93
CA MET A 335 -5.04 2.01 -21.75
C MET A 335 -4.44 2.95 -20.70
N VAL A 336 -5.16 4.00 -20.32
CA VAL A 336 -4.73 4.94 -19.28
C VAL A 336 -5.37 4.57 -17.95
N LEU A 337 -4.55 4.12 -17.00
CA LEU A 337 -4.98 3.92 -15.62
C LEU A 337 -4.97 5.25 -14.85
N VAL A 338 -5.92 5.42 -13.93
CA VAL A 338 -6.10 6.64 -13.13
C VAL A 338 -5.91 6.39 -11.62
N PRO A 339 -5.76 7.44 -10.80
CA PRO A 339 -5.79 7.31 -9.34
C PRO A 339 -7.11 6.69 -8.84
N GLU A 340 -7.06 5.98 -7.71
CA GLU A 340 -8.27 5.43 -7.07
C GLU A 340 -9.27 6.53 -6.66
N SER A 341 -8.76 7.71 -6.29
CA SER A 341 -9.56 8.88 -5.97
C SER A 341 -10.18 9.58 -7.18
N ASP A 342 -9.84 9.19 -8.41
CA ASP A 342 -10.40 9.77 -9.63
C ASP A 342 -11.84 9.26 -9.86
N PRO A 343 -12.84 10.14 -10.04
CA PRO A 343 -14.22 9.71 -10.27
C PRO A 343 -14.43 8.80 -11.50
N ARG A 344 -13.52 8.82 -12.48
CA ARG A 344 -13.60 7.97 -13.68
C ARG A 344 -13.28 6.50 -13.41
N ALA A 345 -12.60 6.21 -12.29
CA ALA A 345 -12.16 4.87 -11.87
C ALA A 345 -13.30 3.84 -11.75
N GLY A 346 -14.52 4.31 -11.47
CA GLY A 346 -15.71 3.46 -11.35
C GLY A 346 -16.66 3.52 -12.53
N ILE A 347 -16.27 4.20 -13.62
CA ILE A 347 -17.16 4.47 -14.78
C ILE A 347 -16.54 3.94 -16.08
N THR A 348 -15.31 4.37 -16.39
CA THR A 348 -14.64 4.04 -17.67
C THR A 348 -13.22 3.61 -17.54
N HIS A 349 -12.52 4.13 -16.54
CA HIS A 349 -11.10 3.91 -16.40
C HIS A 349 -10.85 2.86 -15.33
N HIS A 350 -9.73 2.15 -15.48
CA HIS A 350 -9.18 1.32 -14.43
C HIS A 350 -8.21 2.14 -13.58
N THR A 351 -7.94 1.63 -12.38
CA THR A 351 -7.06 2.30 -11.42
C THR A 351 -5.64 1.76 -11.50
N PHE A 352 -4.67 2.51 -10.96
CA PHE A 352 -3.29 2.02 -10.84
C PHE A 352 -3.20 0.66 -10.12
N ASN A 353 -4.09 0.42 -9.16
CA ASN A 353 -4.15 -0.84 -8.39
C ASN A 353 -4.55 -2.04 -9.26
N ASP A 354 -5.15 -1.81 -10.43
CA ASP A 354 -5.72 -2.84 -11.29
C ASP A 354 -4.69 -3.38 -12.30
N VAL A 355 -3.51 -2.76 -12.40
CA VAL A 355 -2.48 -3.11 -13.41
C VAL A 355 -2.12 -4.61 -13.39
N LEU A 356 -1.87 -5.18 -12.22
CA LEU A 356 -1.50 -6.59 -12.09
C LEU A 356 -2.68 -7.52 -12.45
N PRO A 357 -3.90 -7.34 -11.89
CA PRO A 357 -5.09 -8.06 -12.34
C PRO A 357 -5.36 -8.00 -13.85
N LEU A 358 -5.19 -6.83 -14.48
CA LEU A 358 -5.40 -6.66 -15.92
C LEU A 358 -4.42 -7.50 -16.73
N LEU A 359 -3.13 -7.47 -16.36
CA LEU A 359 -2.10 -8.29 -17.00
C LEU A 359 -2.33 -9.79 -16.79
N MET A 360 -2.91 -10.18 -15.65
CA MET A 360 -3.33 -11.57 -15.42
C MET A 360 -4.40 -11.99 -16.43
N GLY A 361 -5.38 -11.12 -16.70
CA GLY A 361 -6.39 -11.37 -17.73
C GLY A 361 -5.84 -11.47 -19.14
N GLN A 362 -4.85 -10.62 -19.45
CA GLN A 362 -4.22 -10.59 -20.76
C GLN A 362 -3.37 -11.84 -21.03
N TYR A 363 -2.61 -12.31 -20.04
CA TYR A 363 -1.60 -13.35 -20.25
C TYR A 363 -1.95 -14.73 -19.72
N LEU A 364 -2.81 -14.84 -18.70
CA LEU A 364 -3.11 -16.13 -18.08
C LEU A 364 -4.39 -16.71 -18.68
N GLY A 365 -4.24 -17.80 -19.44
CA GLY A 365 -5.37 -18.58 -19.94
C GLY A 365 -6.06 -19.42 -18.87
N PRO A 366 -7.10 -20.21 -19.24
CA PRO A 366 -7.79 -21.12 -18.33
C PRO A 366 -6.84 -22.05 -17.55
N GLY A 367 -7.05 -22.18 -16.25
CA GLY A 367 -6.20 -22.88 -15.28
C GLY A 367 -5.13 -21.98 -14.68
N LEU A 368 -4.34 -21.30 -15.54
CA LEU A 368 -3.31 -20.36 -15.07
C LEU A 368 -3.92 -19.11 -14.45
N LEU A 369 -5.03 -18.63 -14.99
CA LEU A 369 -5.77 -17.51 -14.42
C LEU A 369 -6.26 -17.87 -13.01
N GLY A 370 -6.82 -19.06 -12.83
CA GLY A 370 -7.24 -19.59 -11.52
C GLY A 370 -6.09 -19.71 -10.54
N LEU A 371 -4.91 -20.16 -10.98
CA LEU A 371 -3.70 -20.18 -10.17
C LEU A 371 -3.28 -18.76 -9.76
N GLY A 372 -3.27 -17.81 -10.70
CA GLY A 372 -2.95 -16.41 -10.43
C GLY A 372 -3.93 -15.77 -9.45
N VAL A 373 -5.23 -15.95 -9.66
CA VAL A 373 -6.28 -15.44 -8.76
C VAL A 373 -6.13 -16.05 -7.37
N THR A 374 -5.89 -17.36 -7.30
CA THR A 374 -5.61 -18.06 -6.04
C THR A 374 -4.39 -17.47 -5.35
N ALA A 375 -3.34 -17.11 -6.09
CA ALA A 375 -2.14 -16.47 -5.58
C ALA A 375 -2.43 -15.11 -4.92
N MET A 376 -3.30 -14.30 -5.52
CA MET A 376 -3.73 -13.03 -4.93
C MET A 376 -4.60 -13.23 -3.68
N ILE A 377 -5.53 -14.18 -3.71
CA ILE A 377 -6.35 -14.57 -2.54
C ILE A 377 -5.45 -15.06 -1.40
N ALA A 378 -4.45 -15.88 -1.72
CA ALA A 378 -3.43 -16.35 -0.79
C ALA A 378 -2.67 -15.20 -0.14
N GLY A 379 -2.20 -14.23 -0.94
CA GLY A 379 -1.52 -13.03 -0.44
C GLY A 379 -2.40 -12.18 0.48
N PHE A 380 -3.69 -12.05 0.18
CA PHE A 380 -4.67 -11.38 1.05
C PHE A 380 -4.83 -12.12 2.38
N MET A 381 -5.04 -13.43 2.33
CA MET A 381 -5.25 -14.24 3.53
C MET A 381 -4.04 -14.21 4.47
N SER A 382 -2.82 -14.30 3.91
CA SER A 382 -1.56 -14.15 4.65
C SER A 382 -1.50 -12.81 5.38
N GLY A 383 -1.66 -11.69 4.65
CA GLY A 383 -1.58 -10.35 5.22
C GLY A 383 -2.65 -10.07 6.28
N MET A 384 -3.90 -10.49 6.03
CA MET A 384 -4.99 -10.32 7.00
C MET A 384 -4.80 -11.16 8.27
N ALA A 385 -4.40 -12.42 8.13
CA ALA A 385 -4.15 -13.27 9.29
C ALA A 385 -3.02 -12.70 10.16
N GLY A 386 -1.92 -12.27 9.54
CA GLY A 386 -0.78 -11.66 10.23
C GLY A 386 -1.16 -10.38 10.97
N ASN A 387 -1.86 -9.46 10.32
CA ASN A 387 -2.24 -8.19 10.94
C ASN A 387 -3.28 -8.38 12.06
N VAL A 388 -4.35 -9.14 11.83
CA VAL A 388 -5.40 -9.30 12.85
C VAL A 388 -4.86 -10.03 14.09
N SER A 389 -3.96 -11.00 13.91
CA SER A 389 -3.32 -11.69 15.03
C SER A 389 -2.29 -10.82 15.78
N ALA A 390 -1.51 -10.01 15.06
CA ALA A 390 -0.60 -9.05 15.66
C ALA A 390 -1.36 -7.99 16.47
N PHE A 391 -2.47 -7.46 15.92
CA PHE A 391 -3.36 -6.56 16.64
C PHE A 391 -3.89 -7.21 17.92
N ALA A 392 -4.43 -8.42 17.83
CA ALA A 392 -5.01 -9.09 18.99
C ALA A 392 -3.98 -9.35 20.10
N THR A 393 -2.74 -9.68 19.72
CA THR A 393 -1.64 -9.93 20.66
C THR A 393 -1.21 -8.64 21.35
N VAL A 394 -0.86 -7.61 20.58
CA VAL A 394 -0.38 -6.33 21.12
C VAL A 394 -1.48 -5.63 21.92
N TRP A 395 -2.72 -5.63 21.40
CA TRP A 395 -3.85 -5.07 22.13
C TRP A 395 -4.05 -5.78 23.46
N THR A 396 -4.01 -7.11 23.49
CA THR A 396 -4.28 -7.86 24.72
C THR A 396 -3.16 -7.71 25.75
N TYR A 397 -1.90 -7.89 25.33
CA TYR A 397 -0.77 -8.03 26.26
C TYR A 397 0.00 -6.74 26.52
N ASP A 398 0.04 -5.81 25.55
CA ASP A 398 0.79 -4.56 25.67
C ASP A 398 -0.11 -3.36 26.00
N VAL A 399 -1.41 -3.43 25.71
CA VAL A 399 -2.38 -2.34 25.98
C VAL A 399 -3.40 -2.71 27.07
N TYR A 400 -4.24 -3.72 26.83
CA TYR A 400 -5.35 -4.07 27.70
C TYR A 400 -4.89 -4.61 29.05
N LYS A 401 -4.01 -5.62 29.06
CA LYS A 401 -3.47 -6.19 30.30
C LYS A 401 -2.77 -5.14 31.15
N PRO A 402 -1.90 -4.28 30.62
CA PRO A 402 -1.20 -3.33 31.47
C PRO A 402 -1.98 -2.10 31.88
N LEU A 403 -2.86 -1.59 31.01
CA LEU A 403 -3.52 -0.30 31.22
C LEU A 403 -4.95 -0.43 31.76
N LEU A 404 -5.66 -1.49 31.38
CA LEU A 404 -7.10 -1.63 31.67
C LEU A 404 -7.38 -2.71 32.73
N ASN A 405 -6.82 -3.92 32.57
CA ASN A 405 -7.08 -5.02 33.50
C ASN A 405 -5.83 -5.87 33.76
N LYS A 406 -5.12 -5.54 34.85
CA LYS A 406 -3.81 -6.11 35.23
C LYS A 406 -3.86 -7.51 35.85
N LYS A 407 -5.00 -7.92 36.39
CA LYS A 407 -5.14 -9.12 37.24
C LYS A 407 -6.23 -10.07 36.74
N ALA A 408 -6.40 -10.16 35.43
CA ALA A 408 -7.35 -11.12 34.85
C ALA A 408 -6.72 -12.52 34.76
N THR A 409 -7.56 -13.54 34.62
CA THR A 409 -7.11 -14.91 34.38
C THR A 409 -6.63 -15.09 32.94
N ASP A 410 -5.80 -16.10 32.67
CA ASP A 410 -5.36 -16.39 31.29
C ASP A 410 -6.53 -16.68 30.35
N ARG A 411 -7.59 -17.32 30.85
CA ARG A 411 -8.84 -17.53 30.10
C ARG A 411 -9.50 -16.21 29.68
N HIS A 412 -9.44 -15.19 30.53
CA HIS A 412 -9.94 -13.85 30.21
C HIS A 412 -9.09 -13.18 29.12
N TYR A 413 -7.76 -13.23 29.21
CA TYR A 413 -6.89 -12.67 28.18
C TYR A 413 -7.04 -13.39 26.83
N LEU A 414 -7.21 -14.71 26.83
CA LEU A 414 -7.53 -15.46 25.62
C LEU A 414 -8.88 -15.03 25.01
N ALA A 415 -9.89 -14.80 25.84
CA ALA A 415 -11.19 -14.29 25.38
C ALA A 415 -11.08 -12.86 24.82
N MET A 416 -10.32 -12.00 25.49
CA MET A 416 -10.04 -10.63 25.02
C MET A 416 -9.33 -10.63 23.68
N GLY A 417 -8.35 -11.52 23.47
CA GLY A 417 -7.69 -11.70 22.17
C GLY A 417 -8.71 -12.01 21.07
N ARG A 418 -9.64 -12.95 21.31
CA ARG A 418 -10.70 -13.28 20.33
C ARG A 418 -11.65 -12.12 20.05
N TRP A 419 -12.11 -11.42 21.08
CA TRP A 419 -12.98 -10.24 20.92
C TRP A 419 -12.27 -9.10 20.19
N SER A 420 -10.98 -8.89 20.49
CA SER A 420 -10.17 -7.88 19.81
C SER A 420 -10.04 -8.21 18.32
N SER A 421 -9.87 -9.47 17.91
CA SER A 421 -9.86 -9.82 16.49
C SER A 421 -11.16 -9.43 15.77
N VAL A 422 -12.33 -9.67 16.38
CA VAL A 422 -13.63 -9.27 15.80
C VAL A 422 -13.76 -7.75 15.71
N ILE A 423 -13.42 -7.02 16.77
CA ILE A 423 -13.46 -5.55 16.79
C ILE A 423 -12.48 -4.96 15.78
N GLY A 424 -11.28 -5.53 15.70
CA GLY A 424 -10.24 -5.13 14.74
C GLY A 424 -10.71 -5.28 13.30
N ILE A 425 -11.42 -6.37 12.97
CA ILE A 425 -12.03 -6.57 11.64
C ILE A 425 -13.07 -5.48 11.35
N LEU A 426 -13.95 -5.13 12.30
CA LEU A 426 -14.95 -4.07 12.09
C LEU A 426 -14.29 -2.70 11.85
N ILE A 427 -13.23 -2.38 12.59
CA ILE A 427 -12.47 -1.13 12.37
C ILE A 427 -11.72 -1.20 11.02
N SER A 428 -11.23 -2.39 10.62
CA SER A 428 -10.54 -2.58 9.33
C SER A 428 -11.45 -2.20 8.15
N ILE A 429 -12.75 -2.51 8.21
CA ILE A 429 -13.74 -2.11 7.20
C ILE A 429 -13.77 -0.59 7.06
N LEU A 430 -13.84 0.15 8.17
CA LEU A 430 -13.83 1.61 8.15
C LEU A 430 -12.54 2.15 7.50
N THR A 431 -11.40 1.55 7.82
CA THR A 431 -10.13 1.94 7.20
C THR A 431 -10.05 1.56 5.72
N ALA A 432 -10.69 0.48 5.27
CA ALA A 432 -10.77 0.11 3.86
C ALA A 432 -11.46 1.21 3.03
N TYR A 433 -12.53 1.82 3.56
CA TYR A 433 -13.20 2.95 2.91
C TYR A 433 -12.35 4.21 2.81
N SER A 434 -11.37 4.39 3.71
CA SER A 434 -10.49 5.56 3.62
C SER A 434 -9.58 5.53 2.39
N LEU A 435 -9.35 4.36 1.76
CA LEU A 435 -8.48 4.23 0.59
C LEU A 435 -9.04 4.91 -0.67
N PHE A 436 -10.34 5.15 -0.76
CA PHE A 436 -10.93 5.93 -1.87
C PHE A 436 -10.46 7.40 -1.88
N TYR A 437 -9.85 7.89 -0.80
CA TYR A 437 -9.26 9.22 -0.75
C TYR A 437 -7.78 9.24 -1.15
N PHE A 438 -7.16 8.09 -1.47
CA PHE A 438 -5.75 8.00 -1.83
C PHE A 438 -5.59 7.69 -3.32
N SER A 439 -4.44 7.98 -3.90
CA SER A 439 -4.21 7.65 -5.32
C SER A 439 -4.06 6.15 -5.54
N ASN A 440 -3.38 5.47 -4.62
CA ASN A 440 -3.14 4.03 -4.64
C ASN A 440 -2.95 3.50 -3.23
N ILE A 441 -2.94 2.18 -3.09
CA ILE A 441 -2.86 1.50 -1.79
C ILE A 441 -1.53 1.79 -1.05
N LEU A 442 -0.42 1.94 -1.77
CA LEU A 442 0.91 2.18 -1.16
C LEU A 442 1.03 3.58 -0.59
N GLU A 443 0.40 4.57 -1.21
CA GLU A 443 0.36 5.93 -0.66
C GLU A 443 -0.28 5.94 0.74
N TYR A 444 -1.39 5.22 0.90
CA TYR A 444 -2.04 5.01 2.20
C TYR A 444 -1.11 4.32 3.20
N LEU A 445 -0.45 3.23 2.80
CA LEU A 445 0.47 2.50 3.68
C LEU A 445 1.64 3.36 4.13
N GLN A 446 2.20 4.19 3.23
CA GLN A 446 3.30 5.06 3.58
C GLN A 446 2.91 6.10 4.63
N VAL A 447 1.67 6.61 4.61
CA VAL A 447 1.15 7.48 5.68
C VAL A 447 1.23 6.80 7.03
N LEU A 448 0.77 5.56 7.12
CA LEU A 448 0.83 4.79 8.36
C LEU A 448 2.28 4.55 8.82
N VAL A 449 3.19 4.27 7.89
CA VAL A 449 4.61 4.04 8.19
C VAL A 449 5.26 5.30 8.78
N PHE A 450 5.11 6.48 8.16
CA PHE A 450 5.73 7.67 8.72
C PHE A 450 5.00 8.24 9.96
N PHE A 451 3.74 7.87 10.18
CA PHE A 451 3.03 8.19 11.43
C PHE A 451 3.57 7.41 12.62
N PHE A 452 3.81 6.11 12.47
CA PHE A 452 4.01 5.22 13.61
C PHE A 452 5.37 4.52 13.62
N ILE A 453 5.81 4.00 12.48
CA ILE A 453 7.01 3.17 12.36
C ILE A 453 8.29 4.02 12.37
N VAL A 454 8.30 5.15 11.65
CA VAL A 454 9.48 6.01 11.59
C VAL A 454 9.84 6.61 12.96
N PRO A 455 8.88 7.19 13.72
CA PRO A 455 9.12 7.58 15.12
C PRO A 455 9.59 6.42 16.01
N LEU A 456 9.04 5.23 15.82
CA LEU A 456 9.42 4.06 16.59
C LEU A 456 10.90 3.70 16.35
N PHE A 457 11.36 3.77 15.10
CA PHE A 457 12.76 3.54 14.75
C PHE A 457 13.72 4.56 15.36
N GLY A 458 13.40 5.85 15.30
CA GLY A 458 14.19 6.88 15.98
C GLY A 458 14.36 6.60 17.48
N THR A 459 13.28 6.13 18.11
CA THR A 459 13.26 5.78 19.54
C THR A 459 14.07 4.51 19.83
N VAL A 460 13.91 3.46 19.03
CA VAL A 460 14.63 2.19 19.19
C VAL A 460 16.13 2.37 18.94
N ILE A 461 16.52 3.07 17.86
CA ILE A 461 17.92 3.23 17.48
C ILE A 461 18.70 4.03 18.52
N LEU A 462 18.11 5.12 19.05
CA LEU A 462 18.72 5.87 20.15
C LEU A 462 18.76 5.06 21.45
N GLY A 463 17.71 4.29 21.73
CA GLY A 463 17.69 3.40 22.89
C GLY A 463 18.80 2.36 22.85
N MET A 464 19.05 1.81 21.67
CA MET A 464 20.03 0.77 21.40
C MET A 464 21.46 1.29 21.39
N LEU A 465 21.71 2.45 20.78
CA LEU A 465 23.06 2.97 20.53
C LEU A 465 23.54 3.98 21.58
N TRP A 466 22.63 4.71 22.24
CA TRP A 466 22.99 5.83 23.11
C TRP A 466 22.60 5.60 24.57
N LYS A 467 23.60 5.31 25.41
CA LYS A 467 23.40 5.05 26.84
C LYS A 467 22.77 6.23 27.61
N ARG A 468 22.97 7.46 27.12
CA ARG A 468 22.45 8.68 27.76
C ARG A 468 20.95 8.89 27.51
N ALA A 469 20.33 8.19 26.55
CA ALA A 469 18.89 8.34 26.32
C ALA A 469 18.09 7.97 27.59
N THR A 470 17.13 8.81 27.97
CA THR A 470 16.41 8.67 29.24
C THR A 470 14.97 8.17 29.02
N PRO A 471 14.32 7.61 30.05
CA PRO A 471 12.89 7.29 30.03
C PRO A 471 12.00 8.42 29.47
N ALA A 472 12.20 9.65 29.96
CA ALA A 472 11.48 10.83 29.50
C ALA A 472 11.79 11.16 28.04
N GLY A 473 13.06 11.06 27.62
CA GLY A 473 13.46 11.34 26.24
C GLY A 473 12.88 10.33 25.24
N GLY A 474 12.83 9.05 25.60
CA GLY A 474 12.18 8.02 24.77
C GLY A 474 10.67 8.24 24.65
N PHE A 475 10.00 8.55 25.77
CA PHE A 475 8.55 8.82 25.75
C PHE A 475 8.18 10.06 24.93
N TRP A 476 8.77 11.22 25.25
CA TRP A 476 8.44 12.47 24.58
C TRP A 476 8.93 12.52 23.14
N GLY A 477 10.12 11.97 22.85
CA GLY A 477 10.61 11.90 21.48
C GLY A 477 9.73 11.05 20.58
N PHE A 478 9.22 9.92 21.10
CA PHE A 478 8.29 9.10 20.35
C PHE A 478 6.93 9.77 20.16
N LEU A 479 6.32 10.25 21.24
CA LEU A 479 4.98 10.85 21.20
C LEU A 479 4.93 12.13 20.35
N ILE A 480 5.90 13.03 20.52
CA ILE A 480 5.95 14.29 19.76
C ILE A 480 6.20 14.01 18.29
N ALA A 481 7.04 13.03 17.93
CA ALA A 481 7.25 12.67 16.54
C ALA A 481 5.99 12.10 15.87
N ILE A 482 5.18 11.27 16.56
CA ILE A 482 3.87 10.83 16.04
C ILE A 482 2.95 12.04 15.80
N LEU A 483 2.80 12.92 16.80
CA LEU A 483 1.93 14.10 16.69
C LEU A 483 2.38 15.05 15.58
N PHE A 484 3.69 15.21 15.44
CA PHE A 484 4.32 16.00 14.38
C PHE A 484 4.06 15.38 12.99
N SER A 485 4.21 14.06 12.84
CA SER A 485 3.85 13.36 11.59
C SER A 485 2.38 13.57 11.20
N ILE A 486 1.44 13.42 12.14
CA ILE A 486 0.01 13.62 11.88
C ILE A 486 -0.26 15.09 11.50
N SER A 487 0.40 16.02 12.19
CA SER A 487 0.27 17.46 11.93
C SER A 487 0.85 17.86 10.57
N MET A 488 1.97 17.27 10.15
CA MET A 488 2.53 17.45 8.80
C MET A 488 1.56 16.97 7.72
N TRP A 489 0.98 15.78 7.90
CA TRP A 489 -0.02 15.27 6.97
C TRP A 489 -1.26 16.17 6.93
N ALA A 490 -1.79 16.58 8.09
CA ALA A 490 -2.92 17.50 8.12
C ALA A 490 -2.59 18.82 7.42
N TYR A 491 -1.40 19.38 7.67
CA TYR A 491 -0.92 20.61 7.06
C TYR A 491 -0.94 20.54 5.54
N VAL A 492 -0.38 19.50 4.91
CA VAL A 492 -0.34 19.40 3.45
C VAL A 492 -1.70 19.15 2.80
N HIS A 493 -2.74 18.79 3.56
CA HIS A 493 -4.12 18.64 3.09
C HIS A 493 -5.02 19.85 3.44
N THR A 494 -4.46 20.88 4.07
CA THR A 494 -5.17 22.14 4.35
C THR A 494 -4.97 23.16 3.25
N PHE A 495 -6.04 23.89 2.92
CA PHE A 495 -6.09 24.92 1.90
C PHE A 495 -6.70 26.19 2.47
N PRO A 496 -5.90 27.09 3.07
CA PRO A 496 -6.40 28.32 3.68
C PRO A 496 -7.21 29.19 2.72
N ASP A 497 -6.75 29.30 1.47
CA ASP A 497 -7.41 30.04 0.37
C ASP A 497 -8.64 29.32 -0.21
N GLY A 498 -8.89 28.08 0.21
CA GLY A 498 -9.92 27.20 -0.32
C GLY A 498 -9.46 26.36 -1.51
N TYR A 499 -9.59 25.04 -1.39
CA TYR A 499 -9.42 24.08 -2.48
C TYR A 499 -10.70 23.98 -3.29
N LYS A 500 -10.62 24.25 -4.59
CA LYS A 500 -11.67 23.94 -5.54
C LYS A 500 -11.36 22.59 -6.17
N PRO A 501 -12.17 21.54 -5.92
CA PRO A 501 -12.06 20.28 -6.66
C PRO A 501 -12.14 20.52 -8.16
N GLN A 502 -11.56 19.57 -8.92
CA GLN A 502 -11.57 19.61 -10.38
C GLN A 502 -12.99 19.90 -10.91
N PRO A 503 -13.13 20.87 -11.84
CA PRO A 503 -14.41 21.16 -12.47
C PRO A 503 -14.96 19.92 -13.17
N LYS A 504 -16.22 19.58 -12.89
CA LYS A 504 -16.85 18.41 -13.49
C LYS A 504 -18.33 18.61 -13.78
N ALA A 505 -18.81 17.94 -14.81
CA ALA A 505 -20.21 17.78 -15.15
C ALA A 505 -20.56 16.29 -15.01
N THR A 506 -21.55 15.96 -14.19
CA THR A 506 -22.00 14.59 -13.97
C THR A 506 -23.41 14.44 -14.50
N LEU A 507 -23.64 13.51 -15.42
CA LEU A 507 -24.94 13.24 -16.01
C LEU A 507 -25.72 12.30 -15.08
N ALA A 508 -26.98 12.63 -14.81
CA ALA A 508 -27.86 11.79 -14.02
C ALA A 508 -28.20 10.49 -14.79
N PRO A 509 -28.46 9.38 -14.07
CA PRO A 509 -28.87 8.12 -14.69
C PRO A 509 -30.05 8.31 -15.65
N GLY A 510 -29.90 7.81 -16.89
CA GLY A 510 -30.93 7.87 -17.92
C GLY A 510 -30.95 9.16 -18.76
N ALA A 511 -30.01 10.09 -18.56
CA ALA A 511 -29.82 11.23 -19.46
C ALA A 511 -29.53 10.76 -20.89
N VAL A 512 -30.07 11.46 -21.89
CA VAL A 512 -29.93 11.10 -23.31
C VAL A 512 -28.82 11.94 -23.94
N VAL A 513 -27.90 11.29 -24.64
CA VAL A 513 -26.71 11.92 -25.22
C VAL A 513 -26.47 11.50 -26.66
N SER A 514 -26.02 12.42 -27.49
CA SER A 514 -25.42 12.14 -28.79
C SER A 514 -23.93 12.49 -28.74
N MET A 515 -23.09 11.66 -29.37
CA MET A 515 -21.64 11.84 -29.39
C MET A 515 -21.14 11.83 -30.81
N GLU A 516 -20.27 12.78 -31.15
CA GLU A 516 -19.47 12.73 -32.37
C GLU A 516 -18.06 12.30 -32.00
N THR A 517 -17.51 11.36 -32.75
CA THR A 517 -16.13 10.92 -32.63
C THR A 517 -15.28 11.51 -33.76
N MET A 518 -14.03 11.81 -33.45
CA MET A 518 -13.01 12.12 -34.44
C MET A 518 -11.87 11.10 -34.35
N GLU A 519 -11.32 10.76 -35.51
CA GLU A 519 -10.09 10.00 -35.60
C GLU A 519 -8.91 10.86 -35.13
N GLN A 520 -8.32 10.50 -33.99
CA GLN A 520 -7.05 11.06 -33.52
C GLN A 520 -6.03 9.93 -33.36
N GLY A 521 -4.99 9.93 -34.19
CA GLY A 521 -3.85 9.01 -34.04
C GLY A 521 -4.21 7.52 -34.18
N GLY A 522 -5.27 7.19 -34.93
CA GLY A 522 -5.73 5.81 -35.15
C GLY A 522 -6.76 5.30 -34.12
N SER A 523 -7.26 6.18 -33.23
CA SER A 523 -8.33 5.89 -32.27
C SER A 523 -9.49 6.87 -32.47
N GLU A 524 -10.73 6.39 -32.39
CA GLU A 524 -11.90 7.26 -32.32
C GLU A 524 -12.02 7.84 -30.91
N ALA A 525 -11.88 9.16 -30.78
CA ALA A 525 -12.06 9.87 -29.52
C ALA A 525 -13.30 10.77 -29.62
N PRO A 526 -14.12 10.88 -28.56
CA PRO A 526 -15.26 11.79 -28.56
C PRO A 526 -14.76 13.23 -28.70
N SER A 527 -15.17 13.90 -29.78
CA SER A 527 -14.86 15.30 -30.07
C SER A 527 -15.96 16.24 -29.60
N LEU A 528 -17.21 15.77 -29.62
CA LEU A 528 -18.38 16.54 -29.21
C LEU A 528 -19.39 15.65 -28.49
N ILE A 529 -19.94 16.16 -27.38
CA ILE A 529 -21.02 15.51 -26.63
C ILE A 529 -22.19 16.48 -26.56
N VAL A 530 -23.35 16.05 -27.03
CA VAL A 530 -24.58 16.84 -26.95
C VAL A 530 -25.55 16.14 -26.02
N ILE A 531 -25.94 16.84 -24.96
CA ILE A 531 -26.90 16.35 -23.98
C ILE A 531 -28.29 16.76 -24.47
N GLU A 532 -29.05 15.78 -24.93
CA GLU A 532 -30.35 15.93 -25.56
C GLU A 532 -31.45 16.18 -24.52
N SER A 533 -31.44 15.43 -23.42
CA SER A 533 -32.38 15.58 -22.33
C SER A 533 -31.87 14.91 -21.05
N GLY A 534 -32.48 15.25 -19.90
CA GLY A 534 -32.11 14.73 -18.58
C GLY A 534 -31.53 15.80 -17.68
N ARG A 535 -30.76 15.38 -16.68
CA ARG A 535 -30.19 16.25 -15.65
C ARG A 535 -28.66 16.18 -15.65
N VAL A 536 -28.03 17.33 -15.44
CA VAL A 536 -26.58 17.50 -15.35
C VAL A 536 -26.23 18.24 -14.07
N ASP A 537 -25.44 17.60 -13.22
CA ASP A 537 -24.89 18.18 -12.01
C ASP A 537 -23.49 18.76 -12.29
N LEU A 538 -23.37 20.08 -12.24
CA LEU A 538 -22.13 20.81 -12.44
C LEU A 538 -21.47 21.12 -11.10
N VAL A 539 -20.17 20.82 -10.98
CA VAL A 539 -19.35 21.20 -9.84
C VAL A 539 -18.21 22.08 -10.32
N ASN A 540 -18.14 23.32 -9.81
CA ASN A 540 -17.12 24.30 -10.18
C ASN A 540 -17.03 24.63 -11.69
N VAL A 541 -18.09 24.37 -12.46
CA VAL A 541 -18.19 24.76 -13.88
C VAL A 541 -19.08 25.99 -13.98
N PRO A 542 -18.53 27.17 -14.32
CA PRO A 542 -19.34 28.38 -14.49
C PRO A 542 -20.15 28.30 -15.76
N VAL A 543 -21.43 28.64 -15.66
CA VAL A 543 -22.34 28.76 -16.80
C VAL A 543 -23.01 30.13 -16.74
N PRO A 544 -22.92 30.96 -17.80
CA PRO A 544 -23.52 32.30 -17.80
C PRO A 544 -25.03 32.24 -17.53
N GLY A 545 -25.50 32.99 -16.53
CA GLY A 545 -26.91 33.02 -16.13
C GLY A 545 -27.35 31.92 -15.15
N PHE A 546 -26.42 31.06 -14.67
CA PHE A 546 -26.71 30.01 -13.69
C PHE A 546 -26.00 30.31 -12.37
N ASP A 547 -26.77 30.63 -11.34
CA ASP A 547 -26.26 30.84 -9.98
C ASP A 547 -26.09 29.52 -9.22
N SER A 548 -25.19 29.54 -8.22
CA SER A 548 -24.93 28.37 -7.37
C SER A 548 -26.18 27.93 -6.60
N GLY A 549 -26.45 26.63 -6.57
CA GLY A 549 -27.48 26.02 -5.73
C GLY A 549 -28.90 26.08 -6.30
N GLN A 550 -29.08 26.56 -7.53
CA GLN A 550 -30.36 26.52 -8.23
C GLN A 550 -30.39 25.43 -9.30
N ALA A 551 -31.53 24.73 -9.38
CA ALA A 551 -31.88 23.87 -10.50
C ALA A 551 -32.54 24.74 -11.57
N ILE A 552 -31.93 24.83 -12.75
CA ILE A 552 -32.44 25.65 -13.85
C ILE A 552 -32.50 24.80 -15.11
N THR A 553 -33.62 24.87 -15.83
CA THR A 553 -33.78 24.21 -17.12
C THR A 553 -33.23 25.12 -18.22
N VAL A 554 -32.41 24.57 -19.11
CA VAL A 554 -31.95 25.27 -20.31
C VAL A 554 -33.16 25.65 -21.16
N GLN A 555 -33.31 26.93 -21.48
CA GLN A 555 -34.49 27.46 -22.17
C GLN A 555 -34.33 27.39 -23.68
N ASP A 556 -34.05 28.52 -24.35
CA ASP A 556 -34.22 28.63 -25.80
C ASP A 556 -32.93 28.37 -26.61
N VAL A 557 -31.76 28.69 -26.05
CA VAL A 557 -30.47 28.58 -26.75
C VAL A 557 -29.63 27.47 -26.11
N PRO A 558 -29.07 26.54 -26.91
CA PRO A 558 -28.14 25.55 -26.40
C PRO A 558 -26.96 26.20 -25.68
N VAL A 559 -26.59 25.64 -24.53
CA VAL A 559 -25.52 26.17 -23.70
C VAL A 559 -24.27 25.33 -23.88
N ALA A 560 -23.17 25.95 -24.30
CA ALA A 560 -21.87 25.29 -24.36
C ALA A 560 -21.20 25.32 -22.98
N LEU A 561 -20.73 24.17 -22.51
CA LEU A 561 -19.87 24.12 -21.33
C LEU A 561 -18.42 24.47 -21.73
N PRO A 562 -17.67 25.15 -20.84
CA PRO A 562 -16.25 25.39 -21.08
C PRO A 562 -15.50 24.07 -21.12
N VAL A 563 -14.59 23.92 -22.10
CA VAL A 563 -13.74 22.72 -22.24
C VAL A 563 -12.72 22.63 -21.12
N ALA A 564 -12.18 23.78 -20.72
CA ALA A 564 -11.21 23.91 -19.65
C ALA A 564 -11.36 25.26 -18.96
N LEU A 565 -10.90 25.35 -17.72
CA LEU A 565 -10.98 26.56 -16.91
C LEU A 565 -9.60 27.00 -16.42
N PRO A 566 -9.33 28.32 -16.38
CA PRO A 566 -8.13 28.83 -15.75
C PRO A 566 -8.22 28.59 -14.24
N VAL A 567 -7.16 28.02 -13.68
CA VAL A 567 -6.95 27.84 -12.24
C VAL A 567 -5.67 28.58 -11.83
N LYS A 568 -5.46 28.76 -10.51
CA LYS A 568 -4.34 29.53 -9.94
C LYS A 568 -2.99 29.18 -10.58
N ASN A 569 -2.77 27.91 -10.94
CA ASN A 569 -1.52 27.37 -11.50
C ASN A 569 -1.71 26.65 -12.84
N GLY A 570 -2.50 27.19 -13.77
CA GLY A 570 -2.60 26.69 -15.13
C GLY A 570 -4.02 26.58 -15.65
N ILE A 571 -4.26 25.60 -16.53
CA ILE A 571 -5.56 25.32 -17.12
C ILE A 571 -5.96 23.91 -16.71
N THR A 572 -7.18 23.73 -16.23
CA THR A 572 -7.73 22.42 -15.84
C THR A 572 -8.88 22.05 -16.75
N PRO A 573 -8.82 20.89 -17.44
CA PRO A 573 -9.93 20.43 -18.27
C PRO A 573 -11.15 20.10 -17.41
N VAL A 574 -12.34 20.38 -17.95
CA VAL A 574 -13.59 19.98 -17.32
C VAL A 574 -13.79 18.48 -17.53
N GLN A 575 -14.06 17.76 -16.44
CA GLN A 575 -14.40 16.34 -16.51
C GLN A 575 -15.88 16.15 -16.84
N ILE A 576 -16.20 15.22 -17.73
CA ILE A 576 -17.56 14.82 -18.06
C ILE A 576 -17.74 13.38 -17.62
N LEU A 577 -18.66 13.15 -16.68
CA LEU A 577 -18.93 11.86 -16.07
C LEU A 577 -20.35 11.42 -16.42
N ALA A 578 -20.47 10.30 -17.11
CA ALA A 578 -21.73 9.71 -17.52
C ALA A 578 -21.78 8.25 -17.02
N PRO A 579 -22.19 8.03 -15.75
CA PRO A 579 -22.21 6.68 -15.15
C PRO A 579 -23.25 5.76 -15.80
N GLU A 580 -24.40 6.30 -16.21
CA GLU A 580 -25.43 5.54 -16.92
C GLU A 580 -26.26 6.50 -17.79
N VAL A 581 -26.01 6.51 -19.09
CA VAL A 581 -26.69 7.38 -20.06
C VAL A 581 -27.26 6.57 -21.22
N MET A 582 -28.19 7.15 -21.95
CA MET A 582 -28.82 6.55 -23.12
C MET A 582 -28.31 7.22 -24.39
N MET A 583 -27.81 6.44 -25.33
CA MET A 583 -27.40 6.98 -26.63
C MET A 583 -28.64 7.38 -27.44
N ALA A 584 -28.64 8.59 -28.02
CA ALA A 584 -29.80 9.14 -28.70
C ALA A 584 -30.19 8.37 -29.97
N ASP A 585 -29.18 7.82 -30.66
CA ASP A 585 -29.29 7.06 -31.90
C ASP A 585 -29.70 5.60 -31.66
N SER A 586 -29.02 4.90 -30.76
CA SER A 586 -29.24 3.46 -30.52
C SER A 586 -30.25 3.17 -29.41
N ARG A 587 -30.50 4.13 -28.51
CA ARG A 587 -31.23 3.94 -27.24
C ARG A 587 -30.63 2.84 -26.37
N GLU A 588 -29.36 2.54 -26.53
CA GLU A 588 -28.65 1.63 -25.65
C GLU A 588 -28.08 2.38 -24.45
N LYS A 589 -27.96 1.66 -23.33
CA LYS A 589 -27.26 2.17 -22.16
C LYS A 589 -25.77 2.22 -22.45
N HIS A 590 -25.16 3.35 -22.15
CA HIS A 590 -23.74 3.59 -22.30
C HIS A 590 -23.21 4.27 -21.03
N GLN A 591 -21.91 4.12 -20.79
CA GLN A 591 -21.22 4.82 -19.71
C GLN A 591 -19.92 5.40 -20.27
N PHE A 592 -19.61 6.65 -19.91
CA PHE A 592 -18.33 7.25 -20.29
C PHE A 592 -17.81 8.24 -19.25
N GLY A 593 -16.49 8.47 -19.24
CA GLY A 593 -15.83 9.44 -18.37
C GLY A 593 -14.66 10.06 -19.11
N VAL A 594 -14.80 11.30 -19.57
CA VAL A 594 -13.81 11.97 -20.44
C VAL A 594 -13.45 13.34 -19.90
N GLU A 595 -12.37 13.93 -20.41
CA GLU A 595 -11.90 15.26 -20.00
C GLU A 595 -11.61 16.12 -21.22
N GLY A 596 -11.89 17.42 -21.12
CA GLY A 596 -11.49 18.36 -22.17
C GLY A 596 -12.22 18.15 -23.50
N VAL A 597 -13.43 17.61 -23.46
CA VAL A 597 -14.31 17.44 -24.62
C VAL A 597 -15.34 18.56 -24.65
N LEU A 598 -15.72 19.01 -25.85
CA LEU A 598 -16.74 20.03 -26.02
C LEU A 598 -18.14 19.46 -25.71
N VAL A 599 -18.90 20.16 -24.87
CA VAL A 599 -20.24 19.73 -24.45
C VAL A 599 -21.29 20.80 -24.71
N TYR A 600 -22.40 20.42 -25.35
CA TYR A 600 -23.59 21.26 -25.51
C TYR A 600 -24.78 20.70 -24.73
N LEU A 601 -25.50 21.60 -24.05
CA LEU A 601 -26.75 21.31 -23.37
C LEU A 601 -27.90 21.82 -24.24
N LYS A 602 -28.83 20.95 -24.66
CA LYS A 602 -30.02 21.37 -25.40
C LYS A 602 -31.10 22.01 -24.50
N PRO A 603 -32.00 22.81 -25.08
CA PRO A 603 -33.28 23.17 -24.46
C PRO A 603 -33.95 21.99 -23.74
N GLY A 604 -34.36 22.19 -22.49
CA GLY A 604 -35.02 21.18 -21.67
C GLY A 604 -34.09 20.38 -20.74
N VAL A 605 -32.76 20.51 -20.86
CA VAL A 605 -31.83 19.88 -19.90
C VAL A 605 -31.88 20.61 -18.56
N GLU A 606 -32.02 19.85 -17.47
CA GLU A 606 -31.99 20.37 -16.10
C GLU A 606 -30.54 20.48 -15.61
N VAL A 607 -30.12 21.67 -15.18
CA VAL A 607 -28.75 21.93 -14.73
C VAL A 607 -28.74 22.29 -13.25
N HIS A 608 -27.95 21.57 -12.46
CA HIS A 608 -27.73 21.83 -11.03
C HIS A 608 -26.29 22.26 -10.84
N SER A 609 -26.05 23.55 -10.59
CA SER A 609 -24.70 24.07 -10.41
C SER A 609 -24.32 24.21 -8.95
N THR A 610 -23.16 23.68 -8.55
CA THR A 610 -22.61 23.79 -7.20
C THR A 610 -21.17 24.26 -7.25
N PHE A 611 -20.85 25.36 -6.57
CA PHE A 611 -19.47 25.80 -6.38
C PHE A 611 -18.96 25.32 -5.02
N LEU A 612 -18.06 24.34 -5.05
CA LEU A 612 -17.46 23.74 -3.86
C LEU A 612 -16.07 24.32 -3.62
N SER A 613 -15.87 24.86 -2.42
CA SER A 613 -14.57 25.21 -1.88
C SER A 613 -14.39 24.56 -0.51
N LYS A 614 -13.31 23.79 -0.34
CA LYS A 614 -13.00 23.07 0.90
C LYS A 614 -11.72 23.62 1.52
N ARG A 615 -11.70 23.83 2.84
CA ARG A 615 -10.47 24.19 3.56
C ARG A 615 -9.59 22.99 3.92
N PHE A 616 -10.15 21.79 3.83
CA PHE A 616 -9.45 20.53 4.06
C PHE A 616 -9.90 19.51 3.02
N ALA A 617 -8.95 18.87 2.35
CA ALA A 617 -9.22 17.90 1.30
C ALA A 617 -8.27 16.69 1.43
N PRO A 618 -8.70 15.58 2.05
CA PRO A 618 -7.86 14.40 2.26
C PRO A 618 -7.28 13.76 0.99
N ALA A 619 -7.96 13.97 -0.15
CA ALA A 619 -7.54 13.42 -1.45
C ALA A 619 -6.71 14.40 -2.29
N ALA A 620 -6.35 15.56 -1.76
CA ALA A 620 -5.61 16.57 -2.49
C ALA A 620 -4.49 17.16 -1.64
N PHE A 621 -3.31 17.29 -2.25
CA PHE A 621 -2.17 17.96 -1.64
C PHE A 621 -2.14 19.42 -2.03
N ASN A 622 -1.92 20.29 -1.05
CA ASN A 622 -1.64 21.69 -1.26
C ASN A 622 -0.18 21.86 -1.68
N PRO A 623 0.13 22.28 -2.94
CA PRO A 623 1.50 22.40 -3.41
C PRO A 623 2.34 23.41 -2.61
N ASP A 624 1.70 24.48 -2.12
CA ASP A 624 2.37 25.51 -1.31
C ASP A 624 2.79 25.01 0.06
N HIS A 625 2.07 24.02 0.60
CA HIS A 625 2.44 23.35 1.86
C HIS A 625 3.38 22.17 1.59
N ALA A 626 3.15 21.42 0.52
CA ALA A 626 3.98 20.29 0.10
C ALA A 626 5.43 20.73 -0.15
N LYS A 627 5.65 21.91 -0.75
CA LYS A 627 7.02 22.44 -0.98
C LYS A 627 7.80 22.69 0.30
N VAL A 628 7.14 23.01 1.41
CA VAL A 628 7.78 23.22 2.72
C VAL A 628 8.34 21.90 3.24
N ILE A 629 7.60 20.81 3.05
CA ILE A 629 7.99 19.48 3.54
C ILE A 629 8.97 18.79 2.57
N ALA A 630 8.62 18.76 1.28
CA ALA A 630 9.29 17.99 0.24
C ALA A 630 10.30 18.80 -0.59
N ARG A 631 10.53 20.07 -0.24
CA ARG A 631 11.47 20.99 -0.91
C ARG A 631 11.12 21.34 -2.36
N SER A 632 9.93 20.96 -2.85
CA SER A 632 9.47 21.25 -4.21
C SER A 632 7.95 21.25 -4.34
N GLU A 633 7.42 22.16 -5.16
CA GLU A 633 6.01 22.19 -5.57
C GLU A 633 5.65 21.07 -6.54
N LYS A 634 6.65 20.43 -7.15
CA LYS A 634 6.47 19.31 -8.10
C LYS A 634 6.35 17.95 -7.40
N ALA A 635 6.61 17.91 -6.09
CA ALA A 635 6.58 16.68 -5.31
C ALA A 635 5.18 16.06 -5.33
N LYS A 636 5.09 14.80 -5.78
CA LYS A 636 3.86 14.01 -5.72
C LYS A 636 3.62 13.50 -4.29
N PRO A 637 2.40 13.07 -3.95
CA PRO A 637 2.07 12.61 -2.60
C PRO A 637 3.06 11.61 -2.00
N MET A 638 3.54 10.66 -2.82
CA MET A 638 4.56 9.69 -2.40
C MET A 638 5.86 10.36 -1.95
N ALA A 639 6.39 11.33 -2.71
CA ALA A 639 7.60 12.06 -2.34
C ALA A 639 7.39 12.85 -1.04
N VAL A 640 6.21 13.48 -0.87
CA VAL A 640 5.86 14.20 0.36
C VAL A 640 5.85 13.25 1.56
N ASN A 641 5.30 12.05 1.42
CA ASN A 641 5.30 11.04 2.47
C ASN A 641 6.73 10.58 2.83
N MET A 642 7.60 10.37 1.85
CA MET A 642 9.02 10.01 2.09
C MET A 642 9.77 11.11 2.86
N TYR A 643 9.59 12.37 2.46
CA TYR A 643 10.15 13.52 3.17
C TYR A 643 9.56 13.69 4.57
N SER A 644 8.26 13.44 4.74
CA SER A 644 7.60 13.44 6.06
C SER A 644 8.23 12.38 6.98
N GLY A 645 8.60 11.21 6.43
CA GLY A 645 9.39 10.21 7.14
C GLY A 645 10.73 10.78 7.64
N TRP A 646 11.51 11.42 6.76
CA TRP A 646 12.77 12.05 7.18
C TRP A 646 12.58 13.04 8.33
N TRP A 647 11.64 13.98 8.22
CA TRP A 647 11.40 14.97 9.26
C TRP A 647 10.88 14.36 10.55
N SER A 648 10.04 13.33 10.46
CA SER A 648 9.57 12.56 11.61
C SER A 648 10.73 11.91 12.38
N LEU A 649 11.67 11.30 11.66
CA LEU A 649 12.87 10.71 12.25
C LEU A 649 13.74 11.78 12.93
N VAL A 650 13.98 12.91 12.25
CA VAL A 650 14.76 14.03 12.78
C VAL A 650 14.14 14.59 14.05
N VAL A 651 12.83 14.84 14.06
CA VAL A 651 12.11 15.33 15.24
C VAL A 651 12.18 14.32 16.38
N CYS A 652 11.97 13.04 16.10
CA CYS A 652 12.09 11.98 17.10
C CYS A 652 13.47 12.01 17.78
N VAL A 653 14.53 11.98 16.96
CA VAL A 653 15.91 11.99 17.44
C VAL A 653 16.22 13.26 18.22
N LEU A 654 15.86 14.43 17.67
CA LEU A 654 16.13 15.72 18.28
C LEU A 654 15.46 15.84 19.66
N ILE A 655 14.16 15.54 19.75
CA ILE A 655 13.42 15.63 21.01
C ILE A 655 13.96 14.62 22.02
N THR A 656 14.22 13.38 21.62
CA THR A 656 14.83 12.39 22.52
C THR A 656 16.18 12.87 23.03
N VAL A 657 17.04 13.45 22.17
CA VAL A 657 18.34 13.99 22.58
C VAL A 657 18.18 15.14 23.55
N VAL A 658 17.42 16.18 23.19
CA VAL A 658 17.24 17.38 24.02
C VAL A 658 16.68 17.01 25.38
N VAL A 659 15.58 16.26 25.45
CA VAL A 659 14.98 15.85 26.73
C VAL A 659 15.94 14.98 27.54
N SER A 660 16.73 14.10 26.90
CA SER A 660 17.70 13.24 27.59
C SER A 660 18.89 14.02 28.18
N LEU A 661 19.24 15.19 27.62
CA LEU A 661 20.27 16.05 28.20
C LEU A 661 19.81 16.66 29.53
N PHE A 662 18.53 16.99 29.66
CA PHE A 662 17.94 17.62 30.85
C PHE A 662 17.29 16.63 31.84
N THR A 663 17.36 15.33 31.59
CA THR A 663 16.75 14.31 32.47
C THR A 663 17.75 13.24 32.89
N LYS A 664 17.38 12.43 33.88
CA LYS A 664 18.29 11.45 34.49
C LYS A 664 18.26 10.11 33.70
N PRO A 665 19.41 9.62 33.19
CA PRO A 665 19.49 8.29 32.59
C PRO A 665 19.37 7.19 33.65
N LYS A 666 18.96 5.99 33.23
CA LYS A 666 19.09 4.78 34.05
C LYS A 666 20.56 4.48 34.31
N SER A 667 20.85 3.74 35.38
CA SER A 667 22.22 3.32 35.69
C SER A 667 22.75 2.33 34.64
N ASP A 668 24.08 2.24 34.49
CA ASP A 668 24.71 1.28 33.57
C ASP A 668 24.31 -0.18 33.88
N ALA A 669 24.03 -0.49 35.16
CA ALA A 669 23.56 -1.80 35.59
C ALA A 669 22.14 -2.12 35.07
N GLU A 670 21.22 -1.15 35.10
CA GLU A 670 19.88 -1.29 34.55
C GLU A 670 19.87 -1.33 33.01
N LEU A 671 20.87 -0.74 32.37
CA LEU A 671 21.01 -0.69 30.91
C LEU A 671 21.76 -1.89 30.33
N LYS A 672 22.28 -2.78 31.17
CA LYS A 672 22.94 -4.02 30.74
C LYS A 672 21.99 -4.83 29.86
N ASN A 673 22.47 -5.28 28.70
CA ASN A 673 21.70 -5.98 27.67
C ASN A 673 20.62 -5.14 26.93
N LEU A 674 20.48 -3.85 27.25
CA LEU A 674 19.52 -2.93 26.61
C LEU A 674 20.19 -1.84 25.76
N VAL A 675 21.52 -1.71 25.88
CA VAL A 675 22.35 -0.76 25.12
C VAL A 675 23.60 -1.46 24.60
N MET A 676 23.91 -1.34 23.31
CA MET A 676 25.04 -2.05 22.69
C MET A 676 26.39 -1.79 23.38
N GLY A 677 26.65 -0.53 23.77
CA GLY A 677 27.89 -0.16 24.46
C GLY A 677 28.08 -0.81 25.85
N LEU A 678 27.01 -1.36 26.43
CA LEU A 678 27.01 -2.01 27.75
C LEU A 678 26.66 -3.51 27.66
N THR A 679 26.56 -4.04 26.44
CA THR A 679 26.11 -5.40 26.19
C THR A 679 27.28 -6.24 25.66
N PRO A 680 27.74 -7.27 26.40
CA PRO A 680 28.76 -8.17 25.90
C PRO A 680 28.24 -8.90 24.65
N ARG A 681 28.99 -8.83 23.55
CA ARG A 681 28.61 -9.57 22.34
C ARG A 681 28.73 -11.08 22.61
N PRO A 682 27.72 -11.90 22.26
CA PRO A 682 27.80 -13.35 22.40
C PRO A 682 28.97 -13.84 21.54
N LYS A 683 29.87 -14.61 22.15
CA LYS A 683 30.97 -15.24 21.41
C LYS A 683 30.38 -16.29 20.50
N GLU A 684 30.47 -16.08 19.19
CA GLU A 684 30.08 -17.09 18.22
C GLU A 684 31.04 -18.28 18.27
N ALA A 685 30.50 -19.49 18.15
CA ALA A 685 31.32 -20.69 17.96
C ALA A 685 32.17 -20.54 16.68
N PRO A 686 33.45 -20.97 16.68
CA PRO A 686 34.28 -20.94 15.48
C PRO A 686 33.56 -21.61 14.30
N CYS A 687 33.54 -20.94 13.15
CA CYS A 687 33.02 -21.51 11.92
C CYS A 687 33.90 -21.11 10.74
N PRO A 688 33.86 -21.90 9.64
CA PRO A 688 34.48 -21.50 8.39
C PRO A 688 34.00 -20.13 7.92
N TRP A 689 34.86 -19.40 7.22
CA TRP A 689 34.59 -18.02 6.78
C TRP A 689 33.30 -17.90 5.96
N TYR A 690 32.95 -18.90 5.15
CA TYR A 690 31.74 -18.94 4.32
C TYR A 690 30.45 -19.21 5.11
N GLN A 691 30.54 -19.56 6.41
CA GLN A 691 29.38 -19.70 7.29
C GLN A 691 29.13 -18.45 8.14
N LYS A 692 30.02 -17.45 8.06
CA LYS A 692 29.88 -16.20 8.81
C LYS A 692 28.77 -15.34 8.18
N PRO A 693 27.80 -14.84 8.96
CA PRO A 693 26.75 -13.97 8.45
C PRO A 693 27.30 -12.73 7.71
N VAL A 694 28.39 -12.14 8.23
CA VAL A 694 29.02 -10.95 7.60
C VAL A 694 29.49 -11.23 6.17
N PHE A 695 30.00 -12.44 5.88
CA PHE A 695 30.42 -12.79 4.52
C PHE A 695 29.24 -12.73 3.55
N TRP A 696 28.12 -13.37 3.90
CA TRP A 696 26.90 -13.34 3.07
C TRP A 696 26.27 -11.95 3.00
N ALA A 697 26.35 -11.16 4.07
CA ALA A 697 25.93 -9.76 4.04
C ALA A 697 26.74 -8.94 3.01
N CYS A 698 28.06 -9.15 2.93
CA CYS A 698 28.91 -8.54 1.91
C CYS A 698 28.54 -9.01 0.50
N VAL A 699 28.26 -10.30 0.31
CA VAL A 699 27.81 -10.84 -0.99
C VAL A 699 26.51 -10.18 -1.43
N VAL A 700 25.50 -10.12 -0.56
CA VAL A 700 24.21 -9.46 -0.86
C VAL A 700 24.41 -7.97 -1.15
N ALA A 701 25.28 -7.28 -0.39
CA ALA A 701 25.60 -5.87 -0.65
C ALA A 701 26.29 -5.66 -2.01
N LEU A 702 27.21 -6.55 -2.41
CA LEU A 702 27.87 -6.48 -3.73
C LEU A 702 26.87 -6.70 -4.87
N VAL A 703 25.95 -7.66 -4.72
CA VAL A 703 24.87 -7.86 -5.71
C VAL A 703 23.98 -6.62 -5.77
N LEU A 704 23.61 -6.05 -4.61
CA LEU A 704 22.82 -4.83 -4.55
C LEU A 704 23.47 -3.67 -5.30
N ILE A 705 24.78 -3.44 -5.07
CA ILE A 705 25.54 -2.41 -5.78
C ILE A 705 25.55 -2.69 -7.27
N SER A 706 25.81 -3.93 -7.68
CA SER A 706 25.84 -4.33 -9.08
C SER A 706 24.51 -4.07 -9.79
N VAL A 707 23.37 -4.38 -9.14
CA VAL A 707 22.03 -4.11 -9.67
C VAL A 707 21.77 -2.60 -9.79
N ASN A 708 22.16 -1.80 -8.79
CA ASN A 708 22.02 -0.35 -8.89
C ASN A 708 22.86 0.26 -10.01
N LEU A 709 24.07 -0.26 -10.24
CA LEU A 709 24.92 0.18 -11.35
C LEU A 709 24.37 -0.24 -12.71
N LEU A 710 23.76 -1.43 -12.81
CA LEU A 710 23.16 -1.93 -14.05
C LEU A 710 21.99 -1.05 -14.51
N PHE A 711 21.20 -0.54 -13.57
CA PHE A 711 20.00 0.26 -13.83
C PHE A 711 20.17 1.75 -13.49
N TRP A 712 21.42 2.24 -13.51
CA TRP A 712 21.76 3.61 -13.14
C TRP A 712 21.00 4.67 -13.97
#